data_AF-A0A8H7Q7L9-F1
#
_entry.id   AF-A0A8H7Q7L9-F1
#
_cell.length_a   1.000
_cell.length_b   1.000
_cell.length_c   1.000
_cell.angle_alpha   90.00
_cell.angle_beta   90.00
_cell.angle_gamma   90.00
#
_symmetry.space_group_name_H-M   'P 1'
#
loop_
_entity.id
_entity.type
_entity.pdbx_description
1 polymer ?
#
loop_
_entity_poly.entity_id
_entity_poly.type
_entity_poly.pdbx_seq_one_letter_code
_entity_poly.pdbx_strand_id
1 'polypeptide(L)'
;MVNYVLFETASGYALFERLQSEEIGSKLEEVQQTVLDLPKFGKMIKLKSFSPFKNAADALENANDVSEAVVNPSLKAFLEMNLPKPSKKNKVELGVSEKNFAGAIKAEMGYDCSSDEMVQELVRGIRLWADKLLAQLKEGDLERAQLGLGHSYSRAKVKFNVNRSDNMIIQAIALLDQLDKDVNTFAMRVREWYSWHFPELVKIVNDNYQYAKLAKLIRNKSNLGEEQLDSMAELLDGDESTAKQILDAARASMGTDISDIDMINIENFADRVISLAEYRKKLHAYLITKMHYVAPNLSALIGEQVGARLISHAGSLTNLSKYPASTVQILGAEKALFRALKTKGNTPKYGLIYHSSFIGRAGAKNKGRISRFLANKCTIASRIDCFNDKPTSKFGEALKQQVEDRLNFYDTGATPSKNSEAMQAVMDSLADEDDDDEEETDAKPAKKRSADAADEAPKKKQKKEKKEETEKKEKKEKKLDTSALIWIPLLPCSKVSYIHPLPPSDATTLLTCSIHQMPPKVDPTEIKIITLRATGGEVGASSALAPKIGPLGLSPKKVGEDIAKGTADWKGLRVTVQLTIQNRQAQVSVVPSASSLVIRALKEPPRDRKKEKNVKHSGNISLDDVIEIARTMRYKSLARELKGTVKEILGTAFSVGCTVDGQNPKDLGDAIDAGEVEVPEK
;
A
#
# COMPACT_ATOMS: atom_id res chain seq x y z
N MET A 1 26.73 3.36 33.42
CA MET A 1 25.33 3.41 33.90
C MET A 1 24.57 4.36 33.02
N VAL A 2 23.45 3.89 32.47
CA VAL A 2 22.57 4.69 31.62
C VAL A 2 21.98 5.83 32.43
N ASN A 3 22.22 7.08 32.01
CA ASN A 3 21.75 8.26 32.73
C ASN A 3 20.45 8.81 32.14
N TYR A 4 20.32 8.73 30.82
CA TYR A 4 19.15 9.22 30.08
C TYR A 4 18.60 8.13 29.18
N VAL A 5 17.29 8.13 28.94
CA VAL A 5 16.63 7.22 28.00
C VAL A 5 15.91 8.07 26.95
N LEU A 6 16.22 7.83 25.68
CA LEU A 6 15.53 8.42 24.55
C LEU A 6 14.29 7.58 24.23
N PHE A 7 13.15 8.24 24.06
CA PHE A 7 11.89 7.62 23.65
C PHE A 7 11.31 8.35 22.44
N GLU A 8 11.39 7.69 21.29
CA GLU A 8 10.73 8.11 20.06
C GLU A 8 9.22 7.80 20.09
N THR A 9 8.39 8.79 19.76
CA THR A 9 6.93 8.65 19.69
C THR A 9 6.39 9.26 18.40
N ALA A 10 5.15 8.91 18.04
CA ALA A 10 4.47 9.52 16.89
C ALA A 10 4.27 11.03 17.04
N SER A 11 4.28 11.55 18.27
CA SER A 11 4.07 12.96 18.58
C SER A 11 5.37 13.75 18.70
N GLY A 12 6.52 13.08 18.85
CA GLY A 12 7.81 13.73 19.02
C GLY A 12 8.85 12.88 19.77
N TYR A 13 9.96 13.51 20.12
CA TYR A 13 11.02 12.89 20.94
C TYR A 13 10.89 13.28 22.41
N ALA A 14 10.95 12.28 23.29
CA ALA A 14 11.00 12.48 24.73
C ALA A 14 12.35 12.02 25.27
N LEU A 15 12.95 12.83 26.14
CA LEU A 15 14.14 12.47 26.89
C LEU A 15 13.79 12.32 28.36
N PHE A 16 14.06 11.14 28.89
CA PHE A 16 13.83 10.79 30.28
C PHE A 16 15.16 10.68 31.02
N GLU A 17 15.19 11.15 32.27
CA GLU A 17 16.32 10.99 33.18
C GLU A 17 16.05 9.83 34.13
N ARG A 18 17.05 8.96 34.27
CA ARG A 18 17.01 7.80 35.16
C ARG A 18 17.52 8.24 36.54
N LEU A 19 16.68 8.11 37.57
CA LEU A 19 17.03 8.49 38.95
C LEU A 19 17.56 7.29 39.74
N GLN A 20 16.86 6.16 39.69
CA GLN A 20 17.18 4.95 40.45
C GLN A 20 16.76 3.70 39.68
N SER A 21 17.59 2.65 39.68
CA SER A 21 17.15 1.29 39.35
C SER A 21 18.14 0.25 39.85
N GLU A 22 17.61 -0.93 40.12
CA GLU A 22 18.35 -2.08 40.60
C GLU A 22 18.80 -2.94 39.41
N GLU A 23 20.11 -2.99 39.15
CA GLU A 23 20.68 -3.68 37.98
C GLU A 23 20.90 -5.18 38.23
N ILE A 24 21.16 -5.57 39.48
CA ILE A 24 21.48 -6.95 39.87
C ILE A 24 20.19 -7.78 40.00
N GLY A 25 19.10 -7.16 40.44
CA GLY A 25 17.80 -7.76 40.68
C GLY A 25 16.77 -7.58 39.57
N SER A 26 17.14 -7.16 38.36
CA SER A 26 16.20 -6.85 37.26
C SER A 26 15.23 -7.99 36.91
N LYS A 27 15.64 -9.24 37.17
CA LYS A 27 14.84 -10.44 36.93
C LYS A 27 13.95 -10.84 38.10
N LEU A 28 14.05 -10.16 39.25
CA LEU A 28 13.17 -10.40 40.38
C LEU A 28 11.76 -9.91 40.04
N GLU A 29 10.77 -10.70 40.40
CA GLU A 29 9.36 -10.43 40.12
C GLU A 29 8.90 -9.12 40.77
N GLU A 30 9.39 -8.83 41.97
CA GLU A 30 9.13 -7.58 42.69
C GLU A 30 9.60 -6.35 41.90
N VAL A 31 10.78 -6.42 41.28
CA VAL A 31 11.36 -5.33 40.47
C VAL A 31 10.56 -5.16 39.18
N GLN A 32 10.13 -6.25 38.53
CA GLN A 32 9.29 -6.17 37.35
C GLN A 32 7.91 -5.57 37.63
N GLN A 33 7.33 -5.87 38.80
CA GLN A 33 6.08 -5.26 39.25
C GLN A 33 6.21 -3.76 39.50
N THR A 34 7.39 -3.24 39.82
CA THR A 34 7.57 -1.79 39.98
C THR A 34 7.37 -1.01 38.69
N VAL A 35 7.62 -1.63 37.52
CA VAL A 35 7.40 -1.02 36.20
C VAL A 35 5.91 -0.94 35.85
N LEU A 36 5.13 -1.90 36.35
CA LEU A 36 3.67 -1.95 36.18
C LEU A 36 2.91 -1.01 37.12
N ASP A 37 3.58 -0.35 38.06
CA ASP A 37 2.94 0.53 39.04
C ASP A 37 3.43 1.96 38.88
N LEU A 38 2.55 2.85 38.37
CA LEU A 38 2.92 4.23 37.99
C LEU A 38 3.63 5.04 39.10
N PRO A 39 3.18 5.04 40.37
CA PRO A 39 3.84 5.80 41.44
C PRO A 39 5.23 5.26 41.79
N LYS A 40 5.49 3.97 41.57
CA LYS A 40 6.82 3.38 41.76
C LYS A 40 7.70 3.65 40.55
N PHE A 41 7.17 3.49 39.34
CA PHE A 41 7.88 3.76 38.09
C PHE A 41 8.25 5.25 37.94
N GLY A 42 7.38 6.17 38.34
CA GLY A 42 7.65 7.61 38.33
C GLY A 42 8.75 8.06 39.30
N LYS A 43 9.13 7.22 40.28
CA LYS A 43 10.33 7.44 41.11
C LYS A 43 11.62 6.98 40.42
N MET A 44 11.52 6.04 39.48
CA MET A 44 12.66 5.53 38.72
C MET A 44 13.03 6.46 37.57
N ILE A 45 12.03 7.04 36.90
CA ILE A 45 12.19 7.82 35.68
C ILE A 45 11.45 9.16 35.79
N LYS A 46 12.13 10.24 35.42
CA LYS A 46 11.55 11.58 35.33
C LYS A 46 11.67 12.13 33.90
N LEU A 47 10.60 12.72 33.37
CA LEU A 47 10.66 13.44 32.10
C LEU A 47 11.57 14.66 32.24
N LYS A 48 12.61 14.74 31.40
CA LYS A 48 13.52 15.89 31.36
C LYS A 48 13.08 16.91 30.33
N SER A 49 12.79 16.45 29.12
CA SER A 49 12.43 17.31 28.00
C SER A 49 11.58 16.55 26.99
N PHE A 50 10.65 17.25 26.36
CA PHE A 50 9.81 16.72 25.28
C PHE A 50 9.83 17.72 24.12
N SER A 51 10.11 17.22 22.92
CA SER A 51 10.10 18.00 21.70
C SER A 51 9.03 17.44 20.76
N PRO A 52 7.85 18.07 20.66
CA PRO A 52 6.84 17.66 19.70
C PRO A 52 7.31 17.94 18.26
N PHE A 53 6.84 17.15 17.31
CA PHE A 53 7.04 17.42 15.88
C PHE A 53 6.25 18.65 15.44
N LYS A 54 6.79 19.39 14.46
CA LYS A 54 6.16 20.65 14.01
C LYS A 54 4.91 20.39 13.19
N ASN A 55 4.96 19.38 12.32
CA ASN A 55 3.88 19.03 11.41
C ASN A 55 3.91 17.52 11.10
N ALA A 56 2.89 17.00 10.42
CA ALA A 56 2.81 15.58 10.06
C ALA A 56 3.89 15.14 9.05
N ALA A 57 4.40 16.07 8.23
CA ALA A 57 5.46 15.77 7.25
C ALA A 57 6.83 15.58 7.94
N ASP A 58 7.13 16.43 8.91
CA ASP A 58 8.29 16.36 9.81
C ASP A 58 8.22 15.07 10.63
N ALA A 59 7.05 14.72 11.17
CA ALA A 59 6.86 13.44 11.85
C ALA A 59 7.12 12.23 10.93
N LEU A 60 6.68 12.30 9.67
CA LEU A 60 6.91 11.25 8.67
C LEU A 60 8.39 11.13 8.27
N GLU A 61 9.07 12.26 8.05
CA GLU A 61 10.50 12.32 7.77
C GLU A 61 11.30 11.70 8.91
N ASN A 62 11.04 12.15 10.14
CA ASN A 62 11.67 11.59 11.34
C ASN A 62 11.39 10.09 11.51
N ALA A 63 10.17 9.63 11.23
CA ALA A 63 9.85 8.20 11.29
C ALA A 63 10.61 7.37 10.24
N ASN A 64 10.81 7.90 9.04
CA ASN A 64 11.64 7.25 8.01
C ASN A 64 13.11 7.21 8.43
N ASP A 65 13.64 8.33 8.92
CA ASP A 65 15.04 8.43 9.36
C ASP A 65 15.34 7.49 10.53
N VAL A 66 14.47 7.44 11.53
CA VAL A 66 14.60 6.49 12.65
C VAL A 66 14.55 5.05 12.15
N SER A 67 13.65 4.71 11.22
CA SER A 67 13.57 3.37 10.64
C SER A 67 14.80 2.98 9.81
N GLU A 68 15.50 3.95 9.22
CA GLU A 68 16.73 3.74 8.45
C GLU A 68 18.00 3.94 9.29
N ALA A 69 17.82 4.19 10.60
CA ALA A 69 18.87 4.48 11.57
C ALA A 69 19.74 5.70 11.21
N VAL A 70 19.12 6.74 10.65
CA VAL A 70 19.72 8.05 10.37
C VAL A 70 19.29 9.04 11.46
N VAL A 71 20.22 9.87 11.94
CA VAL A 71 19.90 10.88 12.96
C VAL A 71 19.40 12.14 12.28
N ASN A 72 18.11 12.44 12.45
CA ASN A 72 17.52 13.66 11.92
C ASN A 72 18.15 14.92 12.58
N PRO A 73 18.37 16.03 11.85
CA PRO A 73 18.88 17.28 12.42
C PRO A 73 18.08 17.82 13.61
N SER A 74 16.75 17.62 13.62
CA SER A 74 15.88 18.00 14.72
C SER A 74 16.19 17.20 15.99
N LEU A 75 16.47 15.90 15.86
CA LEU A 75 16.89 15.05 16.97
C LEU A 75 18.28 15.44 17.48
N LYS A 76 19.20 15.75 16.57
CA LYS A 76 20.53 16.24 16.92
C LYS A 76 20.47 17.51 17.78
N ALA A 77 19.72 18.51 17.33
CA ALA A 77 19.52 19.75 18.09
C ALA A 77 18.86 19.49 19.46
N PHE A 78 17.89 18.58 19.52
CA PHE A 78 17.24 18.19 20.77
C PHE A 78 18.20 17.52 21.76
N LEU A 79 19.08 16.62 21.29
CA LEU A 79 20.06 15.95 22.15
C LEU A 79 21.16 16.92 22.62
N GLU A 80 21.65 17.83 21.76
CA GLU A 80 22.63 18.85 22.15
C GLU A 80 22.11 19.83 23.19
N MET A 81 20.82 20.18 23.12
CA MET A 81 20.20 21.10 24.08
C MET A 81 20.02 20.48 25.47
N ASN A 82 19.78 19.16 25.53
CA ASN A 82 19.37 18.49 26.76
C ASN A 82 20.48 17.64 27.42
N LEU A 83 21.51 17.22 26.68
CA LEU A 83 22.61 16.43 27.20
C LEU A 83 23.85 17.31 27.46
N PRO A 84 24.58 17.10 28.57
CA PRO A 84 25.83 17.81 28.79
C PRO A 84 26.91 17.30 27.84
N LYS A 85 27.79 18.20 27.38
CA LYS A 85 28.86 17.87 26.42
C LYS A 85 29.74 16.72 26.94
N PRO A 86 30.00 15.69 26.13
CA PRO A 86 30.76 14.54 26.56
C PRO A 86 32.22 14.93 26.80
N SER A 87 32.73 14.67 28.00
CA SER A 87 34.14 14.86 28.37
C SER A 87 34.69 13.60 28.99
N LYS A 88 36.01 13.38 28.93
CA LYS A 88 36.67 12.19 29.51
C LYS A 88 36.37 11.99 31.01
N LYS A 89 35.96 13.06 31.73
CA LYS A 89 35.55 13.02 33.14
C LYS A 89 34.04 12.83 33.37
N ASN A 90 33.18 13.22 32.43
CA ASN A 90 31.72 13.13 32.53
C ASN A 90 31.19 12.29 31.37
N LYS A 91 31.16 10.96 31.55
CA LYS A 91 30.56 10.03 30.58
C LYS A 91 29.05 10.04 30.75
N VAL A 92 28.35 10.48 29.72
CA VAL A 92 26.89 10.43 29.64
C VAL A 92 26.52 9.23 28.79
N GLU A 93 25.87 8.23 29.40
CA GLU A 93 25.32 7.10 28.67
C GLU A 93 23.84 7.34 28.35
N LEU A 94 23.49 7.22 27.06
CA LEU A 94 22.14 7.31 26.54
C LEU A 94 21.58 5.90 26.27
N GLY A 95 20.39 5.63 26.79
CA GLY A 95 19.62 4.44 26.50
C GLY A 95 18.77 4.65 25.26
N VAL A 96 18.93 3.77 24.27
CA VAL A 96 18.19 3.79 23.00
C VAL A 96 17.55 2.42 22.78
N SER A 97 16.34 2.41 22.21
CA SER A 97 15.57 1.19 21.92
C SER A 97 16.27 0.28 20.90
N GLU A 98 16.88 0.83 19.85
CA GLU A 98 17.52 0.06 18.80
C GLU A 98 19.05 0.14 18.80
N LYS A 99 19.69 -1.01 18.55
CA LYS A 99 21.16 -1.15 18.47
C LYS A 99 21.77 -0.38 17.30
N ASN A 100 21.14 -0.43 16.13
CA ASN A 100 21.66 0.24 14.93
C ASN A 100 21.58 1.75 15.09
N PHE A 101 20.45 2.24 15.62
CA PHE A 101 20.25 3.66 15.90
C PHE A 101 21.20 4.16 17.00
N ALA A 102 21.46 3.37 18.05
CA ALA A 102 22.49 3.66 19.04
C ALA A 102 23.89 3.80 18.41
N GLY A 103 24.21 2.95 17.43
CA GLY A 103 25.45 3.05 16.66
C GLY A 103 25.55 4.36 15.86
N ALA A 104 24.46 4.76 15.20
CA ALA A 104 24.38 6.01 14.43
C ALA A 104 24.53 7.26 15.31
N ILE A 105 23.81 7.32 16.45
CA ILE A 105 23.94 8.43 17.40
C ILE A 105 25.36 8.51 17.97
N LYS A 106 25.98 7.36 18.28
CA LYS A 106 27.37 7.33 18.75
C LYS A 106 28.36 7.83 17.69
N ALA A 107 28.15 7.47 16.42
CA ALA A 107 29.01 7.90 15.32
C ALA A 107 28.92 9.42 15.07
N GLU A 108 27.72 10.00 15.12
CA GLU A 108 27.51 11.42 14.80
C GLU A 108 27.74 12.37 15.97
N MET A 109 27.36 11.96 17.18
CA MET A 109 27.30 12.84 18.36
C MET A 109 28.38 12.53 19.40
N GLY A 110 29.03 11.36 19.30
CA GLY A 110 30.06 10.94 20.24
C GLY A 110 29.55 10.59 21.65
N TYR A 111 28.23 10.44 21.84
CA TYR A 111 27.65 9.95 23.09
C TYR A 111 27.77 8.42 23.20
N ASP A 112 28.08 7.91 24.39
CA ASP A 112 28.05 6.47 24.63
C ASP A 112 26.58 6.01 24.68
N CYS A 113 26.15 5.25 23.67
CA CYS A 113 24.79 4.73 23.58
C CYS A 113 24.74 3.26 23.96
N SER A 114 23.74 2.88 24.73
CA SER A 114 23.51 1.51 25.23
C SER A 114 22.09 1.05 24.89
N SER A 115 21.94 -0.25 24.66
CA SER A 115 20.67 -0.92 24.31
C SER A 115 20.58 -2.26 25.05
N ASP A 116 20.88 -2.20 26.35
CA ASP A 116 20.90 -3.35 27.23
C ASP A 116 19.47 -3.78 27.63
N GLU A 117 19.32 -4.99 28.18
CA GLU A 117 18.02 -5.53 28.61
C GLU A 117 17.29 -4.57 29.57
N MET A 118 18.03 -3.90 30.45
CA MET A 118 17.50 -2.89 31.37
C MET A 118 16.93 -1.67 30.62
N VAL A 119 17.60 -1.19 29.57
CA VAL A 119 17.09 -0.07 28.76
C VAL A 119 15.78 -0.47 28.09
N GLN A 120 15.67 -1.71 27.60
CA GLN A 120 14.43 -2.21 27.01
C GLN A 120 13.28 -2.26 28.03
N GLU A 121 13.55 -2.65 29.28
CA GLU A 121 12.55 -2.63 30.35
C GLU A 121 12.11 -1.22 30.71
N LEU A 122 13.04 -0.26 30.78
CA LEU A 122 12.71 1.16 31.00
C LEU A 122 11.90 1.74 29.85
N VAL A 123 12.29 1.48 28.60
CA VAL A 123 11.54 1.91 27.39
C VAL A 123 10.15 1.28 27.36
N ARG A 124 10.01 0.00 27.76
CA ARG A 124 8.70 -0.66 27.89
C ARG A 124 7.82 0.01 28.94
N GLY A 125 8.37 0.33 30.11
CA GLY A 125 7.65 1.05 31.16
C GLY A 125 7.22 2.45 30.72
N ILE A 126 8.11 3.18 30.03
CA ILE A 126 7.79 4.49 29.43
C ILE A 126 6.66 4.34 28.41
N ARG A 127 6.69 3.30 27.57
CA ARG A 127 5.65 3.04 26.57
C ARG A 127 4.29 2.69 27.17
N LEU A 128 4.27 1.96 28.29
CA LEU A 128 3.05 1.62 29.03
C LEU A 128 2.40 2.87 29.62
N TRP A 129 3.21 3.76 30.19
CA TRP A 129 2.74 4.96 30.90
C TRP A 129 2.87 6.25 30.08
N ALA A 130 3.11 6.17 28.77
CA ALA A 130 3.45 7.31 27.92
C ALA A 130 2.41 8.44 28.01
N ASP A 131 1.13 8.08 27.99
CA ASP A 131 0.02 9.05 28.04
C ASP A 131 -0.02 9.83 29.37
N LYS A 132 0.41 9.20 30.48
CA LYS A 132 0.44 9.83 31.81
C LYS A 132 1.76 10.54 32.11
N LEU A 133 2.87 10.08 31.53
CA LEU A 133 4.20 10.66 31.71
C LEU A 133 4.40 11.91 30.85
N LEU A 134 3.73 12.00 29.70
CA LEU A 134 3.77 13.16 28.82
C LEU A 134 2.62 14.13 29.16
N ALA A 135 2.73 14.84 30.27
CA ALA A 135 1.69 15.74 30.78
C ALA A 135 1.29 16.89 29.83
N GLN A 136 2.05 17.13 28.76
CA GLN A 136 1.74 18.13 27.73
C GLN A 136 0.75 17.62 26.67
N LEU A 137 0.49 16.31 26.61
CA LEU A 137 -0.45 15.68 25.68
C LEU A 137 -1.74 15.33 26.41
N LYS A 138 -2.88 15.47 25.73
CA LYS A 138 -4.16 14.98 26.26
C LYS A 138 -4.27 13.48 26.05
N GLU A 139 -5.05 12.82 26.91
CA GLU A 139 -5.39 11.41 26.74
C GLU A 139 -6.05 11.18 25.37
N GLY A 140 -5.52 10.22 24.59
CA GLY A 140 -6.01 9.85 23.26
C GLY A 140 -5.38 10.60 22.06
N ASP A 141 -4.62 11.67 22.29
CA ASP A 141 -3.93 12.38 21.18
C ASP A 141 -2.79 11.54 20.59
N LEU A 142 -2.10 10.78 21.44
CA LEU A 142 -1.02 9.88 21.02
C LEU A 142 -1.51 8.76 20.08
N GLU A 143 -2.67 8.18 20.36
CA GLU A 143 -3.28 7.13 19.52
C GLU A 143 -3.68 7.68 18.15
N ARG A 144 -4.29 8.88 18.10
CA ARG A 144 -4.63 9.56 16.84
C ARG A 144 -3.39 9.89 16.02
N ALA A 145 -2.33 10.37 16.68
CA ALA A 145 -1.05 10.63 16.03
C ALA A 145 -0.43 9.35 15.47
N GLN A 146 -0.49 8.23 16.21
CA GLN A 146 -0.03 6.93 15.75
C GLN A 146 -0.80 6.44 14.52
N LEU A 147 -2.12 6.55 14.51
CA LEU A 147 -2.95 6.18 13.35
C LEU A 147 -2.61 7.02 12.11
N GLY A 148 -2.49 8.34 12.27
CA GLY A 148 -2.14 9.25 11.19
C GLY A 148 -0.74 9.01 10.61
N LEU A 149 0.25 8.86 11.50
CA LEU A 149 1.63 8.58 11.12
C LEU A 149 1.77 7.20 10.47
N GLY A 150 1.12 6.17 11.03
CA GLY A 150 1.13 4.82 10.48
C GLY A 150 0.57 4.77 9.06
N HIS A 151 -0.59 5.39 8.82
CA HIS A 151 -1.14 5.51 7.46
C HIS A 151 -0.20 6.24 6.50
N SER A 152 0.41 7.34 6.95
CA SER A 152 1.30 8.15 6.12
C SER A 152 2.61 7.42 5.78
N TYR A 153 3.20 6.76 6.78
CA TYR A 153 4.40 5.94 6.65
C TYR A 153 4.18 4.78 5.68
N SER A 154 3.08 4.02 5.85
CA SER A 154 2.75 2.92 4.95
C SER A 154 2.48 3.40 3.52
N ARG A 155 1.76 4.52 3.33
CA ARG A 155 1.52 5.10 2.00
C ARG A 155 2.82 5.53 1.31
N ALA A 156 3.74 6.14 2.05
CA ALA A 156 5.03 6.56 1.54
C ALA A 156 5.90 5.36 1.14
N LYS A 157 6.02 4.35 2.02
CA LYS A 157 6.83 3.15 1.74
C LYS A 157 6.27 2.31 0.58
N VAL A 158 4.94 2.19 0.47
CA VAL A 158 4.29 1.45 -0.63
C VAL A 158 4.19 2.28 -1.93
N LYS A 159 4.63 3.55 -1.91
CA LYS A 159 4.47 4.50 -3.03
C LYS A 159 3.03 4.51 -3.58
N PHE A 160 2.06 4.64 -2.66
CA PHE A 160 0.65 4.58 -3.03
C PHE A 160 0.27 5.70 -4.01
N ASN A 161 0.02 5.34 -5.27
CA ASN A 161 -0.34 6.29 -6.31
C ASN A 161 -1.81 6.70 -6.17
N VAL A 162 -2.06 7.93 -5.71
CA VAL A 162 -3.42 8.49 -5.55
C VAL A 162 -4.16 8.58 -6.89
N ASN A 163 -3.44 8.76 -8.00
CA ASN A 163 -4.03 8.91 -9.33
C ASN A 163 -4.61 7.58 -9.86
N ARG A 164 -4.10 6.44 -9.36
CA ARG A 164 -4.56 5.08 -9.67
C ARG A 164 -5.74 4.62 -8.79
N SER A 165 -6.46 5.56 -8.17
CA SER A 165 -7.64 5.25 -7.36
C SER A 165 -8.81 4.80 -8.24
N ASP A 166 -9.07 3.50 -8.25
CA ASP A 166 -10.19 2.82 -8.93
C ASP A 166 -11.54 3.02 -8.22
N ASN A 167 -11.54 3.37 -6.92
CA ASN A 167 -12.79 3.66 -6.18
C ASN A 167 -13.64 4.77 -6.84
N MET A 168 -13.01 5.79 -7.42
CA MET A 168 -13.74 6.87 -8.11
C MET A 168 -14.49 6.35 -9.34
N ILE A 169 -13.95 5.35 -10.04
CA ILE A 169 -14.61 4.70 -11.19
C ILE A 169 -15.82 3.91 -10.71
N ILE A 170 -15.67 3.15 -9.63
CA ILE A 170 -16.72 2.31 -9.04
C ILE A 170 -17.92 3.17 -8.61
N GLN A 171 -17.67 4.27 -7.91
CA GLN A 171 -18.73 5.19 -7.50
C GLN A 171 -19.36 5.91 -8.69
N ALA A 172 -18.54 6.37 -9.66
CA ALA A 172 -19.04 7.08 -10.83
C ALA A 172 -19.98 6.22 -11.69
N ILE A 173 -19.66 4.93 -11.93
CA ILE A 173 -20.53 4.05 -12.73
C ILE A 173 -21.81 3.67 -11.98
N ALA A 174 -21.73 3.43 -10.67
CA ALA A 174 -22.91 3.14 -9.86
C ALA A 174 -23.88 4.34 -9.86
N LEU A 175 -23.32 5.55 -9.73
CA LEU A 175 -24.09 6.79 -9.80
C LEU A 175 -24.66 7.03 -11.21
N LEU A 176 -23.91 6.73 -12.28
CA LEU A 176 -24.39 6.84 -13.66
C LEU A 176 -25.57 5.89 -13.92
N ASP A 177 -25.46 4.61 -13.54
CA ASP A 177 -26.55 3.63 -13.71
C ASP A 177 -27.80 4.00 -12.87
N GLN A 178 -27.63 4.69 -11.74
CA GLN A 178 -28.74 5.21 -10.93
C GLN A 178 -29.38 6.44 -11.59
N LEU A 179 -28.57 7.42 -12.03
CA LEU A 179 -29.06 8.60 -12.74
C LEU A 179 -29.83 8.22 -14.01
N ASP A 180 -29.42 7.20 -14.74
CA ASP A 180 -30.11 6.74 -15.94
C ASP A 180 -31.55 6.31 -15.64
N LYS A 181 -31.78 5.63 -14.52
CA LYS A 181 -33.12 5.21 -14.10
C LYS A 181 -33.94 6.39 -13.59
N ASP A 182 -33.31 7.26 -12.81
CA ASP A 182 -33.97 8.41 -12.20
C ASP A 182 -34.37 9.44 -13.26
N VAL A 183 -33.48 9.77 -14.20
CA VAL A 183 -33.79 10.68 -15.32
C VAL A 183 -34.94 10.13 -16.16
N ASN A 184 -34.98 8.83 -16.45
CA ASN A 184 -36.09 8.23 -17.19
C ASN A 184 -37.40 8.27 -16.40
N THR A 185 -37.36 7.93 -15.11
CA THR A 185 -38.56 7.93 -14.25
C THR A 185 -39.10 9.34 -14.08
N PHE A 186 -38.23 10.31 -13.82
CA PHE A 186 -38.63 11.71 -13.69
C PHE A 186 -39.10 12.31 -15.01
N ALA A 187 -38.47 11.97 -16.14
CA ALA A 187 -38.95 12.42 -17.44
C ALA A 187 -40.33 11.84 -17.80
N MET A 188 -40.59 10.56 -17.50
CA MET A 188 -41.93 9.98 -17.64
C MET A 188 -42.95 10.73 -16.77
N ARG A 189 -42.55 11.15 -15.57
CA ARG A 189 -43.41 11.94 -14.68
C ARG A 189 -43.67 13.35 -15.19
N VAL A 190 -42.68 14.02 -15.78
CA VAL A 190 -42.86 15.32 -16.49
C VAL A 190 -43.82 15.13 -17.67
N ARG A 191 -43.68 14.04 -18.44
CA ARG A 191 -44.60 13.73 -19.54
C ARG A 191 -46.03 13.58 -19.07
N GLU A 192 -46.27 12.74 -18.06
CA GLU A 192 -47.62 12.55 -17.50
C GLU A 192 -48.23 13.87 -17.01
N TRP A 193 -47.46 14.67 -16.26
CA TRP A 193 -47.96 15.90 -15.64
C TRP A 193 -48.28 16.98 -16.68
N TYR A 194 -47.41 17.18 -17.67
CA TYR A 194 -47.61 18.16 -18.72
C TYR A 194 -48.62 17.70 -19.79
N SER A 195 -48.77 16.39 -20.00
CA SER A 195 -49.76 15.84 -20.95
C SER A 195 -51.20 16.18 -20.59
N TRP A 196 -51.48 16.48 -19.32
CA TRP A 196 -52.81 16.95 -18.92
C TRP A 196 -53.17 18.29 -19.57
N HIS A 197 -52.16 19.15 -19.81
CA HIS A 197 -52.29 20.41 -20.53
C HIS A 197 -52.22 20.27 -22.04
N PHE A 198 -51.19 19.54 -22.51
CA PHE A 198 -50.87 19.40 -23.92
C PHE A 198 -50.56 17.94 -24.28
N PRO A 199 -51.59 17.08 -24.43
CA PRO A 199 -51.43 15.64 -24.63
C PRO A 199 -50.82 15.27 -26.00
N GLU A 200 -50.97 16.13 -27.01
CA GLU A 200 -50.45 15.90 -28.35
C GLU A 200 -48.92 15.95 -28.41
N LEU A 201 -48.27 16.73 -27.54
CA LEU A 201 -46.80 16.87 -27.50
C LEU A 201 -46.10 15.53 -27.25
N VAL A 202 -46.69 14.66 -26.42
CA VAL A 202 -46.14 13.32 -26.13
C VAL A 202 -46.15 12.42 -27.37
N LYS A 203 -47.06 12.63 -28.32
CA LYS A 203 -47.12 11.84 -29.56
C LYS A 203 -46.13 12.34 -30.61
N ILE A 204 -45.84 13.64 -30.61
CA ILE A 204 -44.94 14.27 -31.57
C ILE A 204 -43.48 14.05 -31.16
N VAL A 205 -43.17 14.23 -29.86
CA VAL A 205 -41.79 14.20 -29.35
C VAL A 205 -41.52 12.89 -28.63
N ASN A 206 -40.67 12.04 -29.22
CA ASN A 206 -40.29 10.76 -28.63
C ASN A 206 -39.20 10.90 -27.56
N ASP A 207 -38.22 11.79 -27.75
CA ASP A 207 -37.12 11.94 -26.79
C ASP A 207 -37.56 12.66 -25.50
N ASN A 208 -37.20 12.07 -24.38
CA ASN A 208 -37.56 12.53 -23.04
C ASN A 208 -36.82 13.80 -22.62
N TYR A 209 -35.57 13.95 -23.07
CA TYR A 209 -34.77 15.13 -22.74
C TYR A 209 -35.22 16.35 -23.56
N GLN A 210 -35.45 16.19 -24.86
CA GLN A 210 -36.06 17.21 -25.70
C GLN A 210 -37.46 17.60 -25.20
N TYR A 211 -38.29 16.62 -24.81
CA TYR A 211 -39.62 16.89 -24.24
C TYR A 211 -39.57 17.80 -23.01
N ALA A 212 -38.67 17.53 -22.06
CA ALA A 212 -38.53 18.36 -20.86
C ALA A 212 -38.10 19.81 -21.20
N LYS A 213 -37.23 19.99 -22.20
CA LYS A 213 -36.83 21.32 -22.69
C LYS A 213 -37.98 22.06 -23.37
N LEU A 214 -38.77 21.35 -24.19
CA LEU A 214 -39.92 21.93 -24.86
C LEU A 214 -41.02 22.30 -23.87
N ALA A 215 -41.30 21.47 -22.86
CA ALA A 215 -42.24 21.81 -21.80
C ALA A 215 -41.83 23.10 -21.05
N LYS A 216 -40.53 23.28 -20.81
CA LYS A 216 -39.99 24.51 -20.23
C LYS A 216 -40.17 25.73 -21.13
N LEU A 217 -39.91 25.59 -22.43
CA LEU A 217 -39.98 26.70 -23.39
C LEU A 217 -41.43 27.12 -23.69
N ILE A 218 -42.31 26.14 -23.90
CA ILE A 218 -43.70 26.34 -24.32
C ILE A 218 -44.54 26.91 -23.17
N ARG A 219 -44.33 26.42 -21.93
CA ARG A 219 -45.17 26.74 -20.76
C ARG A 219 -46.66 26.54 -21.05
N ASN A 220 -47.40 27.61 -21.32
CA ASN A 220 -48.82 27.56 -21.67
C ASN A 220 -48.99 27.53 -23.19
N LYS A 221 -49.79 26.58 -23.69
CA LYS A 221 -50.07 26.41 -25.13
C LYS A 221 -50.75 27.63 -25.78
N SER A 222 -51.47 28.44 -25.00
CA SER A 222 -52.13 29.66 -25.46
C SER A 222 -51.15 30.76 -25.87
N ASN A 223 -49.94 30.74 -25.30
CA ASN A 223 -48.93 31.76 -25.50
C ASN A 223 -47.96 31.38 -26.64
N LEU A 224 -48.25 30.30 -27.36
CA LEU A 224 -47.40 29.79 -28.43
C LEU A 224 -47.60 30.59 -29.73
N GLY A 225 -46.58 31.35 -30.13
CA GLY A 225 -46.56 32.16 -31.35
C GLY A 225 -45.54 31.67 -32.38
N GLU A 226 -45.61 32.19 -33.61
CA GLU A 226 -44.67 31.84 -34.69
C GLU A 226 -43.23 32.31 -34.39
N GLU A 227 -43.06 33.31 -33.50
CA GLU A 227 -41.74 33.79 -33.05
C GLU A 227 -40.93 32.73 -32.27
N GLN A 228 -41.60 31.77 -31.64
CA GLN A 228 -40.95 30.71 -30.87
C GLN A 228 -40.56 29.50 -31.73
N LEU A 229 -40.91 29.50 -33.03
CA LEU A 229 -40.57 28.40 -33.95
C LEU A 229 -39.06 28.20 -34.08
N ASP A 230 -38.30 29.28 -34.17
CA ASP A 230 -36.84 29.22 -34.32
C ASP A 230 -36.19 28.59 -33.09
N SER A 231 -36.63 28.97 -31.89
CA SER A 231 -36.12 28.38 -30.64
C SER A 231 -36.57 26.93 -30.44
N MET A 232 -37.77 26.55 -30.90
CA MET A 232 -38.21 25.15 -30.87
C MET A 232 -37.44 24.30 -31.88
N ALA A 233 -37.18 24.82 -33.08
CA ALA A 233 -36.39 24.15 -34.11
C ALA A 233 -34.95 23.92 -33.63
N GLU A 234 -34.34 24.87 -32.93
CA GLU A 234 -33.01 24.69 -32.33
C GLU A 234 -32.98 23.55 -31.29
N LEU A 235 -34.05 23.41 -30.49
CA LEU A 235 -34.17 22.33 -29.49
C LEU A 235 -34.45 20.95 -30.10
N LEU A 236 -35.01 20.92 -31.31
CA LEU A 236 -35.34 19.71 -32.08
C LEU A 236 -34.25 19.40 -33.13
N ASP A 237 -33.01 19.79 -32.86
CA ASP A 237 -31.84 19.52 -33.71
C ASP A 237 -32.01 20.03 -35.16
N GLY A 238 -32.78 21.10 -35.37
CA GLY A 238 -33.00 21.75 -36.67
C GLY A 238 -34.24 21.28 -37.43
N ASP A 239 -35.10 20.44 -36.85
CA ASP A 239 -36.33 20.00 -37.49
C ASP A 239 -37.45 21.07 -37.41
N GLU A 240 -37.48 21.98 -38.39
CA GLU A 240 -38.57 22.97 -38.50
C GLU A 240 -39.94 22.33 -38.74
N SER A 241 -39.97 21.15 -39.36
CA SER A 241 -41.22 20.46 -39.70
C SER A 241 -41.97 19.98 -38.45
N THR A 242 -41.25 19.44 -37.47
CA THR A 242 -41.83 18.98 -36.20
C THR A 242 -42.19 20.17 -35.32
N ALA A 243 -41.41 21.25 -35.33
CA ALA A 243 -41.76 22.50 -34.66
C ALA A 243 -43.07 23.10 -35.17
N LYS A 244 -43.28 23.13 -36.51
CA LYS A 244 -44.56 23.55 -37.12
C LYS A 244 -45.71 22.62 -36.74
N GLN A 245 -45.48 21.30 -36.74
CA GLN A 245 -46.47 20.32 -36.27
C GLN A 245 -46.86 20.54 -34.79
N ILE A 246 -45.92 20.90 -33.92
CA ILE A 246 -46.21 21.23 -32.52
C ILE A 246 -47.08 22.49 -32.43
N LEU A 247 -46.81 23.50 -33.25
CA LEU A 247 -47.58 24.74 -33.28
C LEU A 247 -49.01 24.51 -33.80
N ASP A 248 -49.16 23.73 -34.87
CA ASP A 248 -50.47 23.33 -35.38
C ASP A 248 -51.22 22.45 -34.37
N ALA A 249 -50.53 21.54 -33.70
CA ALA A 249 -51.10 20.72 -32.63
C ALA A 249 -51.51 21.54 -31.41
N ALA A 250 -50.78 22.60 -31.06
CA ALA A 250 -51.15 23.50 -29.97
C ALA A 250 -52.44 24.28 -30.30
N ARG A 251 -52.57 24.77 -31.54
CA ARG A 251 -53.80 25.41 -32.04
C ARG A 251 -55.00 24.46 -32.06
N ALA A 252 -54.77 23.18 -32.35
CA ALA A 252 -55.79 22.14 -32.38
C ALA A 252 -55.96 21.37 -31.05
N SER A 253 -55.22 21.73 -30.00
CA SER A 253 -55.13 20.92 -28.78
C SER A 253 -56.40 21.02 -27.94
N MET A 254 -56.93 19.85 -27.56
CA MET A 254 -58.10 19.73 -26.68
C MET A 254 -57.72 19.56 -25.20
N GLY A 255 -56.45 19.72 -24.84
CA GLY A 255 -56.01 19.58 -23.44
C GLY A 255 -56.58 20.66 -22.51
N THR A 256 -56.43 20.48 -21.20
CA THR A 256 -57.06 21.35 -20.20
C THR A 256 -56.17 22.54 -19.88
N ASP A 257 -56.72 23.72 -19.59
CA ASP A 257 -55.90 24.85 -19.14
C ASP A 257 -55.41 24.62 -17.70
N ILE A 258 -54.14 24.95 -17.45
CA ILE A 258 -53.47 24.74 -16.18
C ILE A 258 -53.35 26.08 -15.43
N SER A 259 -53.35 26.02 -14.09
CA SER A 259 -53.10 27.19 -13.25
C SER A 259 -51.63 27.62 -13.29
N ASP A 260 -51.36 28.92 -13.19
CA ASP A 260 -49.98 29.42 -13.24
C ASP A 260 -49.07 28.83 -12.15
N ILE A 261 -49.63 28.54 -10.97
CA ILE A 261 -48.91 27.93 -9.85
C ILE A 261 -48.48 26.50 -10.20
N ASP A 262 -49.37 25.72 -10.80
CA ASP A 262 -49.09 24.36 -11.23
C ASP A 262 -48.11 24.33 -12.40
N MET A 263 -48.21 25.29 -13.32
CA MET A 263 -47.26 25.43 -14.43
C MET A 263 -45.83 25.73 -13.92
N ILE A 264 -45.69 26.62 -12.94
CA ILE A 264 -44.39 26.90 -12.29
C ILE A 264 -43.80 25.63 -11.66
N ASN A 265 -44.62 24.78 -11.03
CA ASN A 265 -44.15 23.53 -10.45
C ASN A 265 -43.70 22.52 -11.52
N ILE A 266 -44.41 22.43 -12.65
CA ILE A 266 -44.02 21.59 -13.78
C ILE A 266 -42.72 22.11 -14.40
N GLU A 267 -42.56 23.43 -14.55
CA GLU A 267 -41.34 24.07 -15.05
C GLU A 267 -40.14 23.75 -14.15
N ASN A 268 -40.27 23.95 -12.84
CA ASN A 268 -39.21 23.65 -11.87
C ASN A 268 -38.81 22.17 -11.90
N PHE A 269 -39.79 21.27 -12.07
CA PHE A 269 -39.53 19.85 -12.16
C PHE A 269 -38.84 19.47 -13.48
N ALA A 270 -39.28 20.04 -14.61
CA ALA A 270 -38.63 19.88 -15.91
C ALA A 270 -37.18 20.40 -15.88
N ASP A 271 -36.94 21.53 -15.21
CA ASP A 271 -35.60 22.08 -15.00
C ASP A 271 -34.71 21.15 -14.20
N ARG A 272 -35.26 20.51 -13.16
CA ARG A 272 -34.51 19.52 -12.39
C ARG A 272 -34.12 18.33 -13.26
N VAL A 273 -35.02 17.84 -14.11
CA VAL A 273 -34.73 16.74 -15.06
C VAL A 273 -33.64 17.12 -16.07
N ILE A 274 -33.71 18.32 -16.64
CA ILE A 274 -32.69 18.83 -17.57
C ILE A 274 -31.32 18.90 -16.87
N SER A 275 -31.27 19.46 -15.66
CA SER A 275 -30.03 19.57 -14.89
C SER A 275 -29.40 18.21 -14.56
N LEU A 276 -30.22 17.19 -14.25
CA LEU A 276 -29.77 15.83 -13.99
C LEU A 276 -29.28 15.15 -15.28
N ALA A 277 -29.95 15.35 -16.40
CA ALA A 277 -29.53 14.83 -17.70
C ALA A 277 -28.20 15.46 -18.17
N GLU A 278 -27.98 16.75 -17.91
CA GLU A 278 -26.68 17.40 -18.18
C GLU A 278 -25.58 16.92 -17.23
N TYR A 279 -25.89 16.76 -15.94
CA TYR A 279 -24.95 16.21 -14.97
C TYR A 279 -24.54 14.78 -15.35
N ARG A 280 -25.48 13.96 -15.82
CA ARG A 280 -25.21 12.62 -16.38
C ARG A 280 -24.20 12.68 -17.54
N LYS A 281 -24.36 13.61 -18.50
CA LYS A 281 -23.40 13.79 -19.60
C LYS A 281 -22.01 14.19 -19.10
N LYS A 282 -21.93 15.11 -18.12
CA LYS A 282 -20.67 15.51 -17.48
C LYS A 282 -19.98 14.35 -16.76
N LEU A 283 -20.75 13.56 -16.00
CA LEU A 283 -20.24 12.40 -15.28
C LEU A 283 -19.73 11.31 -16.24
N HIS A 284 -20.42 11.12 -17.36
CA HIS A 284 -19.97 10.20 -18.41
C HIS A 284 -18.62 10.64 -19.01
N ALA A 285 -18.45 11.92 -19.33
CA ALA A 285 -17.17 12.46 -19.80
C ALA A 285 -16.06 12.30 -18.75
N TYR A 286 -16.36 12.58 -17.48
CA TYR A 286 -15.43 12.34 -16.37
C TYR A 286 -15.01 10.88 -16.26
N LEU A 287 -15.95 9.94 -16.39
CA LEU A 287 -15.69 8.51 -16.35
C LEU A 287 -14.74 8.09 -17.49
N ILE A 288 -14.95 8.59 -18.71
CA ILE A 288 -14.08 8.33 -19.87
C ILE A 288 -12.65 8.77 -19.55
N THR A 289 -12.49 10.05 -19.18
CA THR A 289 -11.17 10.61 -18.85
C THR A 289 -10.48 9.81 -17.75
N LYS A 290 -11.21 9.48 -16.67
CA LYS A 290 -10.64 8.73 -15.54
C LYS A 290 -10.29 7.28 -15.91
N MET A 291 -11.08 6.65 -16.77
CA MET A 291 -10.80 5.29 -17.26
C MET A 291 -9.51 5.25 -18.07
N HIS A 292 -9.26 6.23 -18.95
CA HIS A 292 -8.00 6.29 -19.70
C HIS A 292 -6.76 6.44 -18.80
N TYR A 293 -6.87 7.15 -17.67
CA TYR A 293 -5.76 7.27 -16.72
C TYR A 293 -5.53 6.01 -15.88
N VAL A 294 -6.59 5.25 -15.55
CA VAL A 294 -6.49 4.11 -14.62
C VAL A 294 -6.33 2.78 -15.35
N ALA A 295 -7.09 2.56 -16.42
CA ALA A 295 -7.13 1.31 -17.19
C ALA A 295 -7.30 1.57 -18.71
N PRO A 296 -6.28 2.13 -19.38
CA PRO A 296 -6.34 2.44 -20.80
C PRO A 296 -6.45 1.19 -21.68
N ASN A 297 -5.83 0.06 -21.32
CA ASN A 297 -5.89 -1.15 -22.15
C ASN A 297 -7.27 -1.80 -22.12
N LEU A 298 -7.88 -1.87 -20.94
CA LEU A 298 -9.24 -2.37 -20.78
C LEU A 298 -10.24 -1.46 -21.52
N SER A 299 -10.03 -0.14 -21.46
CA SER A 299 -10.84 0.83 -22.20
C SER A 299 -10.74 0.63 -23.70
N ALA A 300 -9.53 0.53 -24.25
CA ALA A 300 -9.31 0.33 -25.67
C ALA A 300 -9.92 -1.00 -26.17
N LEU A 301 -9.89 -2.05 -25.34
CA LEU A 301 -10.36 -3.38 -25.71
C LEU A 301 -11.89 -3.52 -25.73
N ILE A 302 -12.62 -3.07 -24.70
CA ILE A 302 -14.09 -3.30 -24.57
C ILE A 302 -14.92 -2.02 -24.48
N GLY A 303 -14.30 -0.86 -24.35
CA GLY A 303 -14.94 0.43 -24.11
C GLY A 303 -15.05 0.77 -22.62
N GLU A 304 -15.14 2.08 -22.36
CA GLU A 304 -15.03 2.70 -21.03
C GLU A 304 -16.17 2.25 -20.10
N GLN A 305 -17.41 2.25 -20.59
CA GLN A 305 -18.59 1.92 -19.77
C GLN A 305 -18.60 0.44 -19.36
N VAL A 306 -18.31 -0.47 -20.29
CA VAL A 306 -18.31 -1.91 -20.02
C VAL A 306 -17.13 -2.26 -19.11
N GLY A 307 -15.96 -1.64 -19.33
CA GLY A 307 -14.81 -1.75 -18.44
C GLY A 307 -15.12 -1.27 -17.02
N ALA A 308 -15.78 -0.12 -16.87
CA ALA A 308 -16.19 0.42 -15.58
C ALA A 308 -17.15 -0.52 -14.83
N ARG A 309 -18.14 -1.09 -15.53
CA ARG A 309 -19.06 -2.06 -14.93
C ARG A 309 -18.35 -3.35 -14.48
N LEU A 310 -17.34 -3.82 -15.23
CA LEU A 310 -16.54 -4.98 -14.81
C LEU A 310 -15.74 -4.69 -13.54
N ILE A 311 -15.09 -3.51 -13.45
CA ILE A 311 -14.33 -3.10 -12.27
C ILE A 311 -15.27 -2.95 -11.05
N SER A 312 -16.42 -2.30 -11.23
CA SER A 312 -17.41 -2.10 -10.17
C SER A 312 -17.96 -3.42 -9.63
N HIS A 313 -18.34 -4.34 -10.50
CA HIS A 313 -18.85 -5.65 -10.06
C HIS A 313 -17.74 -6.54 -9.46
N ALA A 314 -16.47 -6.35 -9.84
CA ALA A 314 -15.34 -7.01 -9.18
C ALA A 314 -14.96 -6.37 -7.82
N GLY A 315 -15.39 -5.13 -7.58
CA GLY A 315 -15.13 -4.34 -6.38
C GLY A 315 -13.79 -3.59 -6.39
N SER A 316 -12.84 -3.98 -7.24
CA SER A 316 -11.59 -3.24 -7.49
C SER A 316 -10.91 -3.76 -8.76
N LEU A 317 -10.02 -2.96 -9.34
CA LEU A 317 -9.18 -3.36 -10.47
C LEU A 317 -8.23 -4.49 -10.06
N THR A 318 -7.73 -4.47 -8.82
CA THR A 318 -6.88 -5.53 -8.25
C THR A 318 -7.62 -6.85 -8.07
N ASN A 319 -8.90 -6.83 -7.69
CA ASN A 319 -9.70 -8.05 -7.61
C ASN A 319 -10.01 -8.58 -9.00
N LEU A 320 -10.32 -7.69 -9.95
CA LEU A 320 -10.54 -8.06 -11.34
C LEU A 320 -9.31 -8.74 -11.97
N SER A 321 -8.10 -8.25 -11.69
CA SER A 321 -6.86 -8.83 -12.21
C SER A 321 -6.54 -10.22 -11.62
N LYS A 322 -6.96 -10.46 -10.37
CA LYS A 322 -6.86 -11.75 -9.68
C LYS A 322 -7.88 -12.77 -10.17
N TYR A 323 -9.04 -12.34 -10.69
CA TYR A 323 -10.05 -13.26 -11.19
C TYR A 323 -9.54 -14.07 -12.39
N PRO A 324 -9.91 -15.36 -12.49
CA PRO A 324 -9.63 -16.13 -13.69
C PRO A 324 -10.59 -15.71 -14.81
N ALA A 325 -10.16 -15.91 -16.05
CA ALA A 325 -10.94 -15.50 -17.22
C ALA A 325 -12.32 -16.18 -17.31
N SER A 326 -12.47 -17.39 -16.78
CA SER A 326 -13.76 -18.09 -16.68
C SER A 326 -14.76 -17.36 -15.78
N THR A 327 -14.29 -16.74 -14.69
CA THR A 327 -15.14 -15.92 -13.81
C THR A 327 -15.49 -14.60 -14.49
N VAL A 328 -14.51 -13.95 -15.14
CA VAL A 328 -14.72 -12.70 -15.90
C VAL A 328 -15.75 -12.89 -17.02
N GLN A 329 -15.79 -14.06 -17.66
CA GLN A 329 -16.76 -14.41 -18.71
C GLN A 329 -18.22 -14.33 -18.23
N ILE A 330 -18.50 -14.76 -16.99
CA ILE A 330 -19.86 -14.90 -16.43
C ILE A 330 -20.19 -13.82 -15.41
N LEU A 331 -19.30 -12.85 -15.22
CA LEU A 331 -19.41 -11.78 -14.24
C LEU A 331 -20.69 -10.97 -14.49
N GLY A 332 -21.54 -10.82 -13.47
CA GLY A 332 -22.90 -10.24 -13.59
C GLY A 332 -24.03 -11.20 -13.95
N ALA A 333 -23.74 -12.45 -14.32
CA ALA A 333 -24.74 -13.51 -14.57
C ALA A 333 -24.86 -14.53 -13.42
N GLU A 334 -24.34 -14.19 -12.24
CA GLU A 334 -24.20 -15.09 -11.09
C GLU A 334 -25.53 -15.67 -10.61
N LYS A 335 -26.60 -14.84 -10.55
CA LYS A 335 -27.94 -15.33 -10.18
C LYS A 335 -28.45 -16.42 -11.12
N ALA A 336 -28.21 -16.26 -12.42
CA ALA A 336 -28.59 -17.24 -13.43
C ALA A 336 -27.73 -18.50 -13.34
N LEU A 337 -26.42 -18.34 -13.06
CA LEU A 337 -25.50 -19.44 -12.83
C LEU A 337 -25.91 -20.29 -11.62
N PHE A 338 -26.15 -19.66 -10.47
CA PHE A 338 -26.55 -20.38 -9.26
C PHE A 338 -27.91 -21.04 -9.40
N ARG A 339 -28.85 -20.41 -10.12
CA ARG A 339 -30.13 -21.05 -10.47
C ARG A 339 -29.90 -22.29 -11.34
N ALA A 340 -29.09 -22.19 -12.39
CA ALA A 340 -28.78 -23.31 -13.27
C ALA A 340 -28.07 -24.46 -12.53
N LEU A 341 -27.15 -24.15 -11.61
CA LEU A 341 -26.48 -25.17 -10.80
C LEU A 341 -27.46 -25.88 -9.86
N LYS A 342 -28.39 -25.14 -9.22
CA LYS A 342 -29.44 -25.73 -8.37
C LYS A 342 -30.40 -26.62 -9.16
N THR A 343 -30.81 -26.18 -10.35
CA THR A 343 -31.76 -26.92 -11.20
C THR A 343 -31.08 -27.91 -12.13
N LYS A 344 -29.75 -28.08 -12.06
CA LYS A 344 -28.91 -28.82 -13.03
C LYS A 344 -29.23 -28.47 -14.50
N GLY A 345 -29.54 -27.20 -14.76
CA GLY A 345 -29.84 -26.67 -16.08
C GLY A 345 -28.61 -26.13 -16.80
N ASN A 346 -28.83 -25.55 -17.98
CA ASN A 346 -27.75 -24.95 -18.77
C ASN A 346 -27.19 -23.69 -18.10
N THR A 347 -25.86 -23.67 -17.89
CA THR A 347 -25.16 -22.50 -17.33
C THR A 347 -25.07 -21.35 -18.33
N PRO A 348 -25.13 -20.08 -17.87
CA PRO A 348 -24.96 -18.92 -18.73
C PRO A 348 -23.54 -18.91 -19.34
N LYS A 349 -23.44 -18.42 -20.59
CA LYS A 349 -22.17 -18.36 -21.35
C LYS A 349 -21.53 -16.98 -21.35
N TYR A 350 -22.25 -15.95 -20.92
CA TYR A 350 -21.81 -14.56 -20.93
C TYR A 350 -22.51 -13.79 -19.80
N GLY A 351 -21.81 -12.82 -19.22
CA GLY A 351 -22.34 -11.84 -18.27
C GLY A 351 -22.30 -10.42 -18.84
N LEU A 352 -21.70 -9.49 -18.10
CA LEU A 352 -21.58 -8.07 -18.48
C LEU A 352 -20.84 -7.84 -19.80
N ILE A 353 -19.92 -8.73 -20.16
CA ILE A 353 -19.16 -8.66 -21.42
C ILE A 353 -20.09 -8.81 -22.65
N TYR A 354 -21.31 -9.33 -22.48
CA TYR A 354 -22.30 -9.41 -23.56
C TYR A 354 -22.62 -8.05 -24.20
N HIS A 355 -22.50 -6.96 -23.44
CA HIS A 355 -22.72 -5.60 -23.94
C HIS A 355 -21.58 -5.06 -24.82
N SER A 356 -20.50 -5.82 -24.99
CA SER A 356 -19.43 -5.46 -25.93
C SER A 356 -19.90 -5.58 -27.39
N SER A 357 -19.43 -4.65 -28.23
CA SER A 357 -19.75 -4.62 -29.66
C SER A 357 -19.31 -5.90 -30.39
N PHE A 358 -18.19 -6.52 -29.99
CA PHE A 358 -17.65 -7.75 -30.58
C PHE A 358 -18.62 -8.94 -30.47
N ILE A 359 -19.32 -9.09 -29.34
CA ILE A 359 -20.27 -10.18 -29.14
C ILE A 359 -21.58 -9.90 -29.89
N GLY A 360 -21.97 -8.63 -30.02
CA GLY A 360 -23.11 -8.21 -30.83
C GLY A 360 -22.96 -8.58 -32.30
N ARG A 361 -21.76 -8.36 -32.87
CA ARG A 361 -21.43 -8.67 -34.27
C ARG A 361 -21.30 -10.17 -34.56
N ALA A 362 -20.97 -10.98 -33.56
CA ALA A 362 -20.76 -12.40 -33.72
C ALA A 362 -22.04 -13.19 -34.03
N GLY A 363 -21.96 -14.14 -34.98
CA GLY A 363 -23.04 -15.09 -35.24
C GLY A 363 -23.41 -15.93 -34.01
N ALA A 364 -24.70 -16.27 -33.85
CA ALA A 364 -25.26 -16.88 -32.62
C ALA A 364 -24.52 -18.14 -32.13
N LYS A 365 -24.04 -18.98 -33.05
CA LYS A 365 -23.26 -20.19 -32.73
C LYS A 365 -21.88 -19.88 -32.15
N ASN A 366 -21.26 -18.77 -32.59
CA ASN A 366 -19.90 -18.39 -32.25
C ASN A 366 -19.82 -17.44 -31.04
N LYS A 367 -20.95 -16.82 -30.62
CA LYS A 367 -21.02 -15.90 -29.47
C LYS A 367 -20.35 -16.45 -28.20
N GLY A 368 -20.58 -17.72 -27.86
CA GLY A 368 -19.97 -18.34 -26.67
C GLY A 368 -18.45 -18.55 -26.79
N ARG A 369 -17.95 -18.80 -28.01
CA ARG A 369 -16.51 -18.98 -28.28
C ARG A 369 -15.78 -17.64 -28.21
N ILE A 370 -16.37 -16.61 -28.82
CA ILE A 370 -15.84 -15.24 -28.81
C ILE A 370 -15.90 -14.64 -27.40
N SER A 371 -16.98 -14.86 -26.66
CA SER A 371 -17.08 -14.40 -25.26
C SER A 371 -15.94 -14.94 -24.38
N ARG A 372 -15.59 -16.22 -24.52
CA ARG A 372 -14.44 -16.81 -23.82
C ARG A 372 -13.11 -16.19 -24.27
N PHE A 373 -12.93 -16.01 -25.57
CA PHE A 373 -11.71 -15.39 -26.10
C PHE A 373 -11.55 -13.94 -25.61
N LEU A 374 -12.63 -13.16 -25.64
CA LEU A 374 -12.66 -11.80 -25.15
C LEU A 374 -12.40 -11.73 -23.64
N ALA A 375 -12.99 -12.62 -22.84
CA ALA A 375 -12.75 -12.69 -21.39
C ALA A 375 -11.26 -12.98 -21.08
N ASN A 376 -10.62 -13.86 -21.85
CA ASN A 376 -9.17 -14.11 -21.72
C ASN A 376 -8.37 -12.82 -22.00
N LYS A 377 -8.68 -12.09 -23.07
CA LYS A 377 -8.00 -10.84 -23.40
C LYS A 377 -8.27 -9.73 -22.41
N CYS A 378 -9.50 -9.60 -21.91
CA CYS A 378 -9.86 -8.66 -20.85
C CYS A 378 -9.09 -8.94 -19.55
N THR A 379 -8.94 -10.21 -19.18
CA THR A 379 -8.17 -10.59 -17.98
C THR A 379 -6.70 -10.22 -18.14
N ILE A 380 -6.10 -10.44 -19.30
CA ILE A 380 -4.72 -10.03 -19.60
C ILE A 380 -4.59 -8.50 -19.54
N ALA A 381 -5.47 -7.77 -20.24
CA ALA A 381 -5.48 -6.31 -20.23
C ALA A 381 -5.61 -5.75 -18.80
N SER A 382 -6.54 -6.28 -17.99
CA SER A 382 -6.74 -5.86 -16.61
C SER A 382 -5.51 -6.11 -15.71
N ARG A 383 -4.71 -7.15 -16.00
CA ARG A 383 -3.46 -7.42 -15.27
C ARG A 383 -2.37 -6.43 -15.65
N ILE A 384 -2.23 -6.14 -16.94
CA ILE A 384 -1.29 -5.12 -17.43
C ILE A 384 -1.65 -3.76 -16.81
N ASP A 385 -2.92 -3.38 -16.88
CA ASP A 385 -3.43 -2.13 -16.29
C ASP A 385 -3.33 -2.06 -14.76
N CYS A 386 -3.25 -3.19 -14.05
CA CYS A 386 -3.17 -3.24 -12.58
C CYS A 386 -1.74 -3.31 -12.04
N PHE A 387 -0.79 -3.86 -12.80
CA PHE A 387 0.59 -4.07 -12.31
C PHE A 387 1.63 -3.19 -13.01
N ASN A 388 1.30 -2.53 -14.11
CA ASN A 388 2.18 -1.55 -14.73
C ASN A 388 2.10 -0.20 -13.99
N ASP A 389 3.22 0.49 -13.77
CA ASP A 389 3.24 1.78 -13.06
C ASP A 389 2.72 2.93 -13.93
N LYS A 390 3.04 2.90 -15.23
CA LYS A 390 2.53 3.82 -16.25
C LYS A 390 1.80 3.01 -17.33
N PRO A 391 0.47 2.89 -17.30
CA PRO A 391 -0.24 2.08 -18.27
C PRO A 391 -0.31 2.81 -19.63
N THR A 392 0.04 2.11 -20.71
CA THR A 392 -0.05 2.57 -22.10
C THR A 392 -1.27 1.97 -22.79
N SER A 393 -1.78 2.54 -23.90
CA SER A 393 -2.95 2.01 -24.64
C SER A 393 -2.60 0.94 -25.69
N LYS A 394 -1.33 0.89 -26.11
CA LYS A 394 -0.86 0.06 -27.23
C LYS A 394 -1.18 -1.42 -27.06
N PHE A 395 -1.04 -1.98 -25.84
CA PHE A 395 -1.40 -3.37 -25.59
C PHE A 395 -2.90 -3.60 -25.81
N GLY A 396 -3.75 -2.69 -25.38
CA GLY A 396 -5.19 -2.75 -25.58
C GLY A 396 -5.59 -2.72 -27.04
N GLU A 397 -4.94 -1.88 -27.84
CA GLU A 397 -5.14 -1.78 -29.29
C GLU A 397 -4.71 -3.06 -30.02
N ALA A 398 -3.55 -3.62 -29.69
CA ALA A 398 -3.10 -4.90 -30.25
C ALA A 398 -4.04 -6.06 -29.85
N LEU A 399 -4.49 -6.09 -28.59
CA LEU A 399 -5.45 -7.09 -28.12
C LEU A 399 -6.81 -6.94 -28.80
N LYS A 400 -7.23 -5.69 -29.10
CA LYS A 400 -8.45 -5.41 -29.86
C LYS A 400 -8.34 -5.94 -31.28
N GLN A 401 -7.23 -5.67 -31.96
CA GLN A 401 -6.96 -6.20 -33.31
C GLN A 401 -7.03 -7.72 -33.34
N GLN A 402 -6.46 -8.41 -32.35
CA GLN A 402 -6.55 -9.87 -32.26
C GLN A 402 -7.98 -10.39 -32.08
N VAL A 403 -8.85 -9.66 -31.37
CA VAL A 403 -10.27 -10.02 -31.26
C VAL A 403 -10.99 -9.80 -32.58
N GLU A 404 -10.66 -8.75 -33.32
CA GLU A 404 -11.17 -8.48 -34.66
C GLU A 404 -10.73 -9.53 -35.68
N ASP A 405 -9.45 -9.88 -35.71
CA ASP A 405 -8.91 -10.95 -36.55
C ASP A 405 -9.59 -12.29 -36.23
N ARG A 406 -9.88 -12.54 -34.95
CA ARG A 406 -10.58 -13.75 -34.52
C ARG A 406 -12.05 -13.75 -34.92
N LEU A 407 -12.71 -12.59 -34.96
CA LEU A 407 -14.05 -12.45 -35.50
C LEU A 407 -14.05 -12.73 -37.00
N ASN A 408 -13.13 -12.11 -37.73
CA ASN A 408 -12.94 -12.31 -39.17
C ASN A 408 -12.63 -13.77 -39.50
N PHE A 409 -11.82 -14.47 -38.69
CA PHE A 409 -11.57 -15.91 -38.86
C PHE A 409 -12.85 -16.74 -38.86
N TYR A 410 -13.85 -16.38 -38.06
CA TYR A 410 -15.12 -17.11 -38.04
C TYR A 410 -16.01 -16.84 -39.26
N ASP A 411 -15.78 -15.74 -39.97
CA ASP A 411 -16.53 -15.34 -41.16
C ASP A 411 -15.81 -15.77 -42.45
N THR A 412 -14.49 -15.57 -42.54
CA THR A 412 -13.68 -15.77 -43.76
C THR A 412 -12.71 -16.95 -43.68
N GLY A 413 -12.44 -17.50 -42.50
CA GLY A 413 -11.49 -18.59 -42.29
C GLY A 413 -10.00 -18.18 -42.25
N ALA A 414 -9.68 -16.89 -42.37
CA ALA A 414 -8.30 -16.40 -42.32
C ALA A 414 -7.66 -16.58 -40.93
N THR A 415 -6.53 -17.29 -40.84
CA THR A 415 -5.91 -17.63 -39.56
C THR A 415 -5.37 -16.39 -38.84
N PRO A 416 -5.72 -16.17 -37.57
CA PRO A 416 -5.23 -15.01 -36.81
C PRO A 416 -3.73 -15.15 -36.49
N SER A 417 -3.07 -14.00 -36.30
CA SER A 417 -1.68 -13.93 -35.84
C SER A 417 -1.48 -14.57 -34.46
N LYS A 418 -0.26 -15.04 -34.18
CA LYS A 418 0.05 -15.62 -32.87
C LYS A 418 0.16 -14.51 -31.84
N ASN A 419 -0.31 -14.80 -30.62
CA ASN A 419 -0.26 -13.83 -29.53
C ASN A 419 1.16 -13.42 -29.14
N SER A 420 2.14 -14.32 -29.24
CA SER A 420 3.53 -14.02 -28.91
C SER A 420 4.11 -12.94 -29.82
N GLU A 421 3.89 -13.06 -31.12
CA GLU A 421 4.41 -12.15 -32.14
C GLU A 421 3.79 -10.76 -32.00
N ALA A 422 2.47 -10.71 -31.82
CA ALA A 422 1.75 -9.45 -31.62
C ALA A 422 2.14 -8.73 -30.32
N MET A 423 2.40 -9.46 -29.23
CA MET A 423 2.84 -8.83 -27.98
C MET A 423 4.31 -8.40 -28.05
N GLN A 424 5.15 -9.15 -28.75
CA GLN A 424 6.55 -8.78 -28.96
C GLN A 424 6.67 -7.51 -29.80
N ALA A 425 5.90 -7.39 -30.88
CA ALA A 425 5.84 -6.17 -31.68
C ALA A 425 5.43 -4.92 -30.86
N VAL A 426 4.52 -5.08 -29.89
CA VAL A 426 4.15 -3.98 -28.99
C VAL A 426 5.28 -3.64 -28.03
N MET A 427 5.97 -4.65 -27.46
CA MET A 427 7.13 -4.43 -26.60
C MET A 427 8.26 -3.72 -27.36
N ASP A 428 8.54 -4.13 -28.59
CA ASP A 428 9.55 -3.49 -29.45
C ASP A 428 9.16 -2.03 -29.72
N SER A 429 7.89 -1.77 -30.06
CA SER A 429 7.39 -0.40 -30.27
C SER A 429 7.37 0.49 -29.02
N LEU A 430 7.41 -0.10 -27.83
CA LEU A 430 7.48 0.63 -26.57
C LEU A 430 8.94 0.90 -26.18
N ALA A 431 9.84 -0.04 -26.46
CA ALA A 431 11.28 0.16 -26.28
C ALA A 431 11.79 1.31 -27.16
N ASP A 432 11.32 1.37 -28.42
CA ASP A 432 11.68 2.48 -29.33
C ASP A 432 11.18 3.85 -28.81
N GLU A 433 10.05 3.90 -28.08
CA GLU A 433 9.53 5.14 -27.48
C GLU A 433 10.24 5.52 -26.18
N ASP A 434 10.65 4.54 -25.37
CA ASP A 434 11.43 4.80 -24.15
C ASP A 434 12.84 5.32 -24.51
N ASP A 435 13.43 4.89 -25.64
CA ASP A 435 14.70 5.42 -26.17
C ASP A 435 14.56 6.86 -26.71
N ASP A 436 13.43 7.21 -27.34
CA ASP A 436 13.14 8.56 -27.82
C ASP A 436 12.88 9.56 -26.66
N ASP A 437 12.26 9.12 -25.56
CA ASP A 437 12.04 9.93 -24.35
C ASP A 437 13.34 10.20 -23.56
N GLU A 438 14.36 9.33 -23.69
CA GLU A 438 15.71 9.58 -23.13
C GLU A 438 16.49 10.60 -23.98
N GLU A 439 16.33 10.62 -25.32
CA GLU A 439 17.03 11.58 -26.19
C GLU A 439 16.50 13.03 -26.10
N GLU A 440 15.24 13.27 -25.74
CA GLU A 440 14.71 14.65 -25.61
C GLU A 440 15.22 15.40 -24.36
N THR A 441 15.84 14.72 -23.39
CA THR A 441 16.35 15.38 -22.16
C THR A 441 17.84 15.76 -22.20
N ASP A 442 18.59 15.37 -23.24
CA ASP A 442 20.04 15.62 -23.33
C ASP A 442 20.50 16.24 -24.66
N ALA A 443 19.81 17.29 -25.14
CA ALA A 443 20.30 18.13 -26.24
C ALA A 443 20.83 19.50 -25.76
N LYS A 444 22.14 19.59 -25.47
CA LYS A 444 22.91 20.86 -25.44
C LYS A 444 23.82 20.99 -26.70
N PRO A 445 24.19 22.22 -27.11
CA PRO A 445 24.17 22.63 -28.51
C PRO A 445 25.43 22.28 -29.30
N ALA A 446 25.26 21.72 -30.50
CA ALA A 446 26.34 21.44 -31.43
C ALA A 446 26.86 22.72 -32.14
N LYS A 447 28.18 22.86 -32.12
CA LYS A 447 29.01 23.89 -32.77
C LYS A 447 28.85 23.90 -34.30
N LYS A 448 28.77 25.12 -34.85
CA LYS A 448 29.08 25.46 -36.25
C LYS A 448 30.42 24.86 -36.70
N ARG A 449 30.40 24.13 -37.83
CA ARG A 449 31.45 24.15 -38.86
C ARG A 449 30.79 24.15 -40.24
N SER A 450 31.47 24.84 -41.14
CA SER A 450 31.05 25.47 -42.40
C SER A 450 31.20 24.59 -43.65
N ALA A 451 30.34 24.86 -44.65
CA ALA A 451 30.51 24.82 -46.13
C ALA A 451 31.07 23.51 -46.77
N ASP A 452 30.54 22.95 -47.86
CA ASP A 452 29.96 23.54 -49.07
C ASP A 452 28.94 22.57 -49.74
N ALA A 453 27.84 23.12 -50.26
CA ALA A 453 27.07 22.58 -51.38
C ALA A 453 26.28 23.73 -52.04
N ALA A 454 26.57 24.00 -53.31
CA ALA A 454 25.61 24.58 -54.27
C ALA A 454 24.42 23.61 -54.43
N ASP A 455 23.17 23.99 -54.70
CA ASP A 455 22.65 25.09 -55.52
C ASP A 455 21.16 25.38 -55.15
N GLU A 456 20.70 26.59 -55.47
CA GLU A 456 19.33 27.13 -55.70
C GLU A 456 18.13 27.03 -54.69
N ALA A 457 17.51 28.21 -54.47
CA ALA A 457 16.24 28.52 -53.76
C ALA A 457 15.04 28.56 -54.77
N PRO A 458 13.79 29.08 -54.50
CA PRO A 458 13.22 29.71 -53.29
C PRO A 458 11.72 29.41 -52.96
N LYS A 459 11.28 29.73 -51.73
CA LYS A 459 10.11 30.60 -51.40
C LYS A 459 9.78 30.58 -49.90
N LYS A 460 10.14 31.66 -49.19
CA LYS A 460 9.80 31.93 -47.78
C LYS A 460 9.45 33.42 -47.63
N LYS A 461 8.16 33.78 -47.64
CA LYS A 461 7.74 35.17 -47.37
C LYS A 461 6.37 35.38 -46.69
N GLN A 462 5.76 34.34 -46.08
CA GLN A 462 4.48 34.52 -45.34
C GLN A 462 4.46 34.00 -43.90
N LYS A 463 5.59 33.56 -43.32
CA LYS A 463 5.63 33.01 -41.96
C LYS A 463 6.33 33.91 -40.92
N LYS A 464 6.56 35.19 -41.25
CA LYS A 464 7.34 36.12 -40.41
C LYS A 464 6.51 37.07 -39.55
N GLU A 465 5.20 37.20 -39.78
CA GLU A 465 4.36 38.12 -38.98
C GLU A 465 3.65 37.45 -37.80
N LYS A 466 3.49 36.11 -37.79
CA LYS A 466 2.80 35.40 -36.70
C LYS A 466 3.67 35.06 -35.48
N LYS A 467 4.96 35.45 -35.48
CA LYS A 467 5.94 35.07 -34.44
C LYS A 467 6.29 36.19 -33.46
N GLU A 468 5.96 37.45 -33.76
CA GLU A 468 6.25 38.58 -32.87
C GLU A 468 5.14 38.90 -31.86
N GLU A 469 3.92 38.40 -32.05
CA GLU A 469 2.81 38.63 -31.09
C GLU A 469 2.83 37.66 -29.91
N THR A 470 3.32 36.43 -30.11
CA THR A 470 3.36 35.39 -29.07
C THR A 470 4.48 35.62 -28.04
N GLU A 471 5.61 36.19 -28.46
CA GLU A 471 6.74 36.51 -27.55
C GLU A 471 6.49 37.70 -26.62
N LYS A 472 5.47 38.54 -26.90
CA LYS A 472 5.11 39.67 -26.01
C LYS A 472 4.16 39.29 -24.88
N LYS A 473 3.42 38.17 -24.98
CA LYS A 473 2.53 37.70 -23.91
C LYS A 473 3.27 36.92 -22.82
N GLU A 474 4.24 36.07 -23.18
CA GLU A 474 5.03 35.29 -22.21
C GLU A 474 5.99 36.15 -21.36
N LYS A 475 6.39 37.33 -21.85
CA LYS A 475 7.24 38.27 -21.09
C LYS A 475 6.48 39.06 -20.01
N LYS A 476 5.14 39.00 -19.96
CA LYS A 476 4.33 39.73 -18.97
C LYS A 476 4.00 38.90 -17.73
N GLU A 477 3.94 37.58 -17.82
CA GLU A 477 3.67 36.70 -16.67
C GLU A 477 4.90 36.36 -15.83
N LYS A 478 6.12 36.47 -16.37
CA LYS A 478 7.38 36.21 -15.63
C LYS A 478 7.91 37.41 -14.81
N LYS A 479 7.10 38.44 -14.55
CA LYS A 479 7.53 39.65 -13.81
C LYS A 479 6.94 39.81 -12.40
N LEU A 480 6.16 38.86 -11.90
CA LEU A 480 5.83 38.77 -10.47
C LEU A 480 6.39 37.45 -9.91
N ASP A 481 7.62 37.52 -9.42
CA ASP A 481 8.16 36.73 -8.29
C ASP A 481 9.67 36.72 -8.38
N THR A 482 10.27 37.84 -7.95
CA THR A 482 11.66 37.89 -7.50
C THR A 482 11.86 39.13 -6.65
N SER A 483 11.72 38.96 -5.34
CA SER A 483 12.29 39.85 -4.35
C SER A 483 12.90 39.01 -3.23
N ALA A 484 14.18 38.67 -3.34
CA ALA A 484 15.17 38.69 -2.25
C ALA A 484 16.52 38.09 -2.71
N LEU A 485 17.57 38.71 -2.21
CA LEU A 485 18.95 38.72 -2.67
C LEU A 485 19.86 37.85 -1.78
N ILE A 486 20.80 37.15 -2.45
CA ILE A 486 22.25 36.96 -2.16
C ILE A 486 22.72 36.21 -0.87
N TRP A 487 23.46 35.09 -1.03
CA TRP A 487 24.92 34.94 -0.80
C TRP A 487 25.45 33.51 -1.13
N ILE A 488 26.37 33.46 -2.08
CA ILE A 488 27.38 32.42 -2.44
C ILE A 488 28.64 32.73 -1.56
N PRO A 489 29.64 31.86 -1.23
CA PRO A 489 30.24 30.73 -2.00
C PRO A 489 30.61 29.48 -1.15
N LEU A 490 31.27 28.39 -1.58
CA LEU A 490 32.17 28.04 -2.70
C LEU A 490 32.26 26.49 -2.76
N LEU A 491 32.30 25.93 -3.98
CA LEU A 491 32.89 24.61 -4.28
C LEU A 491 34.44 24.74 -4.31
N PRO A 492 35.20 23.63 -4.34
CA PRO A 492 35.64 23.21 -5.66
C PRO A 492 35.45 21.73 -5.96
N CYS A 493 35.29 21.54 -7.25
CA CYS A 493 35.01 20.33 -8.00
C CYS A 493 36.33 19.72 -8.52
N SER A 494 36.40 18.40 -8.59
CA SER A 494 37.02 17.67 -9.72
C SER A 494 36.61 16.19 -9.60
N LYS A 495 35.67 15.68 -10.41
CA LYS A 495 35.87 15.15 -11.78
C LYS A 495 36.86 13.96 -11.78
N VAL A 496 36.61 12.79 -12.37
CA VAL A 496 35.67 12.41 -13.44
C VAL A 496 35.75 10.88 -13.66
N SER A 497 34.60 10.29 -14.06
CA SER A 497 34.39 9.09 -14.95
C SER A 497 34.93 7.71 -14.55
N TYR A 498 34.32 6.57 -14.90
CA TYR A 498 32.99 6.10 -15.32
C TYR A 498 33.15 4.57 -15.51
N ILE A 499 32.02 3.86 -15.58
CA ILE A 499 31.79 2.53 -16.21
C ILE A 499 32.06 1.26 -15.36
N HIS A 500 30.94 0.61 -15.03
CA HIS A 500 30.73 -0.79 -14.61
C HIS A 500 31.08 -1.79 -15.75
N PRO A 501 31.47 -3.06 -15.48
CA PRO A 501 30.47 -4.11 -15.18
C PRO A 501 30.91 -5.26 -14.24
N LEU A 502 29.92 -6.11 -13.95
CA LEU A 502 29.82 -7.34 -13.14
C LEU A 502 30.84 -8.48 -13.48
N PRO A 503 30.90 -9.59 -12.69
CA PRO A 503 32.11 -10.33 -12.34
C PRO A 503 32.38 -11.59 -13.20
N PRO A 504 33.53 -12.26 -12.97
CA PRO A 504 33.59 -13.71 -13.13
C PRO A 504 34.20 -14.46 -11.93
N SER A 505 33.81 -15.73 -11.89
CA SER A 505 34.08 -16.83 -10.98
C SER A 505 35.50 -17.45 -11.04
N ASP A 506 35.89 -18.02 -9.90
CA ASP A 506 36.72 -19.24 -9.67
C ASP A 506 38.17 -19.40 -10.17
N ALA A 507 38.97 -19.95 -9.23
CA ALA A 507 40.29 -20.62 -9.34
C ALA A 507 41.48 -19.71 -9.74
N THR A 508 42.67 -19.74 -9.12
CA THR A 508 43.43 -20.83 -8.48
C THR A 508 44.61 -20.22 -7.70
N THR A 509 44.94 -20.79 -6.54
CA THR A 509 46.27 -20.87 -5.88
C THR A 509 47.38 -19.88 -6.25
N LEU A 510 47.91 -19.15 -5.25
CA LEU A 510 49.35 -19.12 -4.95
C LEU A 510 49.59 -18.82 -3.46
N LEU A 511 50.35 -19.70 -2.83
CA LEU A 511 50.88 -19.58 -1.47
C LEU A 511 51.80 -18.35 -1.36
N THR A 512 51.62 -17.53 -0.32
CA THR A 512 52.73 -16.78 0.31
C THR A 512 52.50 -16.59 1.82
N CYS A 513 53.48 -17.10 2.57
CA CYS A 513 53.98 -16.72 3.90
C CYS A 513 53.04 -16.16 4.99
N SER A 514 52.83 -17.02 5.99
CA SER A 514 52.56 -16.71 7.39
C SER A 514 53.43 -15.57 7.94
N ILE A 515 52.78 -14.49 8.38
CA ILE A 515 53.25 -13.67 9.51
C ILE A 515 52.33 -13.99 10.68
N HIS A 516 52.83 -14.80 11.61
CA HIS A 516 52.17 -15.11 12.88
C HIS A 516 52.11 -13.83 13.74
N GLN A 517 51.00 -13.10 13.67
CA GLN A 517 50.64 -12.13 14.71
C GLN A 517 50.20 -12.92 15.94
N MET A 518 50.97 -12.82 17.02
CA MET A 518 50.58 -13.37 18.32
C MET A 518 49.22 -12.78 18.72
N PRO A 519 48.23 -13.60 19.14
CA PRO A 519 46.97 -13.08 19.64
C PRO A 519 47.23 -12.22 20.89
N PRO A 520 46.52 -11.09 21.05
CA PRO A 520 46.71 -10.19 22.18
C PRO A 520 46.51 -10.94 23.50
N LYS A 521 47.35 -10.62 24.50
CA LYS A 521 47.20 -11.13 25.87
C LYS A 521 45.77 -10.83 26.34
N VAL A 522 45.00 -11.89 26.58
CA VAL A 522 43.61 -11.80 27.04
C VAL A 522 43.61 -11.29 28.48
N ASP A 523 42.94 -10.16 28.71
CA ASP A 523 42.72 -9.63 30.05
C ASP A 523 41.90 -10.64 30.88
N PRO A 524 42.37 -11.06 32.08
CA PRO A 524 41.73 -12.11 32.88
C PRO A 524 40.37 -11.73 33.48
N THR A 525 39.95 -10.47 33.34
CA THR A 525 38.66 -9.95 33.86
C THR A 525 37.59 -9.76 32.77
N GLU A 526 37.92 -9.95 31.48
CA GLU A 526 36.96 -9.76 30.39
C GLU A 526 36.01 -10.97 30.29
N ILE A 527 34.74 -10.75 30.61
CA ILE A 527 33.67 -11.75 30.47
C ILE A 527 33.23 -11.80 29.01
N LYS A 528 33.49 -12.92 28.31
CA LYS A 528 33.05 -13.12 26.92
C LYS A 528 31.82 -13.98 26.86
N ILE A 529 30.74 -13.43 26.33
CA ILE A 529 29.46 -14.11 26.16
C ILE A 529 29.34 -14.60 24.72
N ILE A 530 29.23 -15.92 24.52
CA ILE A 530 29.00 -16.54 23.21
C ILE A 530 27.65 -17.25 23.20
N THR A 531 26.81 -16.92 22.22
CA THR A 531 25.57 -17.64 21.97
C THR A 531 25.74 -18.66 20.83
N LEU A 532 25.31 -19.89 21.09
CA LEU A 532 25.37 -21.00 20.13
C LEU A 532 24.10 -21.83 20.18
N ARG A 533 23.72 -22.45 19.06
CA ARG A 533 22.59 -23.38 19.02
C ARG A 533 23.12 -24.79 19.18
N ALA A 534 22.64 -25.51 20.18
CA ALA A 534 22.97 -26.91 20.43
C ALA A 534 21.69 -27.75 20.48
N THR A 535 21.80 -29.04 20.17
CA THR A 535 20.72 -29.99 20.44
C THR A 535 20.83 -30.39 21.91
N GLY A 536 19.75 -30.28 22.66
CA GLY A 536 19.75 -30.60 24.09
C GLY A 536 19.93 -32.10 24.33
N GLY A 537 20.67 -32.43 25.39
CA GLY A 537 20.91 -33.80 25.84
C GLY A 537 21.85 -34.65 24.96
N GLU A 538 22.41 -34.07 23.89
CA GLU A 538 23.42 -34.72 23.04
C GLU A 538 24.72 -33.92 23.03
N VAL A 539 25.86 -34.61 22.99
CA VAL A 539 27.16 -33.97 22.82
C VAL A 539 27.24 -33.41 21.39
N GLY A 540 27.29 -32.09 21.28
CA GLY A 540 27.41 -31.41 19.98
C GLY A 540 28.68 -31.84 19.24
N ALA A 541 28.61 -31.91 17.90
CA ALA A 541 29.76 -32.25 17.08
C ALA A 541 30.91 -31.27 17.32
N SER A 542 32.11 -31.79 17.61
CA SER A 542 33.31 -30.98 17.87
C SER A 542 33.65 -30.04 16.71
N SER A 543 33.32 -30.44 15.47
CA SER A 543 33.47 -29.62 14.26
C SER A 543 32.58 -28.38 14.22
N ALA A 544 31.40 -28.42 14.84
CA ALA A 544 30.47 -27.28 14.89
C ALA A 544 30.81 -26.29 16.02
N LEU A 545 31.46 -26.77 17.08
CA LEU A 545 31.84 -25.98 18.25
C LEU A 545 33.24 -25.36 18.12
N ALA A 546 34.16 -26.03 17.41
CA ALA A 546 35.55 -25.59 17.24
C ALA A 546 35.73 -24.18 16.66
N PRO A 547 34.96 -23.72 15.64
CA PRO A 547 35.14 -22.37 15.08
C PRO A 547 34.81 -21.24 16.06
N LYS A 548 33.88 -21.47 16.98
CA LYS A 548 33.41 -20.46 17.94
C LYS A 548 34.22 -20.43 19.24
N ILE A 549 34.72 -21.59 19.66
CA ILE A 549 35.37 -21.78 20.97
C ILE A 549 36.90 -21.83 20.83
N GLY A 550 37.41 -22.22 19.65
CA GLY A 550 38.84 -22.33 19.34
C GLY A 550 39.64 -21.04 19.58
N PRO A 551 39.16 -19.84 19.18
CA PRO A 551 39.86 -18.57 19.42
C PRO A 551 40.03 -18.22 20.91
N LEU A 552 39.30 -18.89 21.81
CA LEU A 552 39.32 -18.64 23.25
C LEU A 552 40.13 -19.66 24.04
N GLY A 553 40.80 -20.61 23.37
CA GLY A 553 41.69 -21.59 24.00
C GLY A 553 40.99 -22.64 24.86
N LEU A 554 39.69 -22.85 24.66
CA LEU A 554 38.86 -23.85 25.33
C LEU A 554 38.78 -25.13 24.48
N SER A 555 38.77 -26.31 25.12
CA SER A 555 38.66 -27.57 24.39
C SER A 555 37.20 -27.85 23.98
N PRO A 556 36.89 -28.03 22.68
CA PRO A 556 35.52 -28.26 22.21
C PRO A 556 34.87 -29.51 22.80
N LYS A 557 35.67 -30.51 23.17
CA LYS A 557 35.19 -31.75 23.77
C LYS A 557 34.64 -31.54 25.18
N LYS A 558 35.36 -30.80 26.03
CA LYS A 558 34.91 -30.49 27.41
C LYS A 558 33.67 -29.60 27.39
N VAL A 559 33.69 -28.54 26.57
CA VAL A 559 32.54 -27.66 26.43
C VAL A 559 31.32 -28.38 25.83
N GLY A 560 31.52 -29.34 24.92
CA GLY A 560 30.44 -30.18 24.41
C GLY A 560 29.80 -31.07 25.49
N GLU A 561 30.60 -31.63 26.40
CA GLU A 561 30.10 -32.41 27.55
C GLU A 561 29.38 -31.53 28.58
N ASP A 562 29.90 -30.32 28.86
CA ASP A 562 29.28 -29.37 29.77
C ASP A 562 27.96 -28.81 29.20
N ILE A 563 27.90 -28.58 27.88
CA ILE A 563 26.65 -28.23 27.19
C ILE A 563 25.63 -29.37 27.29
N ALA A 564 26.06 -30.63 27.09
CA ALA A 564 25.15 -31.78 27.18
C ALA A 564 24.58 -31.94 28.59
N LYS A 565 25.40 -31.72 29.64
CA LYS A 565 24.95 -31.71 31.04
C LYS A 565 23.99 -30.55 31.34
N GLY A 566 24.33 -29.34 30.89
CA GLY A 566 23.49 -28.14 31.09
C GLY A 566 22.20 -28.12 30.28
N THR A 567 22.06 -29.00 29.28
CA THR A 567 20.88 -29.10 28.40
C THR A 567 20.15 -30.44 28.53
N ALA A 568 20.41 -31.22 29.58
CA ALA A 568 19.78 -32.53 29.79
C ALA A 568 18.25 -32.44 29.83
N ASP A 569 17.70 -31.38 30.42
CA ASP A 569 16.27 -31.10 30.51
C ASP A 569 15.60 -30.80 29.15
N TRP A 570 16.41 -30.55 28.11
CA TRP A 570 15.97 -30.16 26.77
C TRP A 570 16.26 -31.23 25.72
N LYS A 571 16.28 -32.49 26.12
CA LYS A 571 16.67 -33.62 25.28
C LYS A 571 15.87 -33.68 23.97
N GLY A 572 16.57 -33.68 22.84
CA GLY A 572 15.95 -33.79 21.50
C GLY A 572 15.41 -32.47 20.92
N LEU A 573 15.55 -31.35 21.63
CA LEU A 573 15.18 -30.01 21.15
C LEU A 573 16.42 -29.21 20.73
N ARG A 574 16.27 -28.32 19.74
CA ARG A 574 17.31 -27.34 19.41
C ARG A 574 17.15 -26.12 20.31
N VAL A 575 18.11 -25.88 21.19
CA VAL A 575 18.07 -24.77 22.15
C VAL A 575 19.29 -23.87 21.97
N THR A 576 19.09 -22.57 22.23
CA THR A 576 20.16 -21.59 22.31
C THR A 576 20.84 -21.65 23.67
N VAL A 577 22.14 -21.85 23.66
CA VAL A 577 23.00 -21.92 24.84
C VAL A 577 23.92 -20.71 24.82
N GLN A 578 23.99 -20.00 25.94
CA GLN A 578 24.87 -18.88 26.17
C GLN A 578 26.02 -19.35 27.06
N LEU A 579 27.23 -19.34 26.50
CA LEU A 579 28.47 -19.63 27.20
C LEU A 579 29.05 -18.32 27.73
N THR A 580 29.17 -18.22 29.04
CA THR A 580 29.89 -17.13 29.71
C THR A 580 31.30 -17.63 30.00
N ILE A 581 32.28 -17.06 29.32
CA ILE A 581 33.68 -17.49 29.40
C ILE A 581 34.46 -16.50 30.24
N GLN A 582 35.04 -16.99 31.32
CA GLN A 582 35.91 -16.25 32.23
C GLN A 582 37.08 -17.14 32.62
N ASN A 583 38.31 -16.61 32.63
CA ASN A 583 39.51 -17.37 33.02
C ASN A 583 39.66 -18.76 32.35
N ARG A 584 39.34 -18.88 31.06
CA ARG A 584 39.36 -20.16 30.30
C ARG A 584 38.46 -21.26 30.90
N GLN A 585 37.42 -20.87 31.63
CA GLN A 585 36.32 -21.72 32.05
C GLN A 585 35.05 -21.22 31.40
N ALA A 586 34.21 -22.14 30.93
CA ALA A 586 32.94 -21.82 30.27
C ALA A 586 31.79 -22.21 31.21
N GLN A 587 31.01 -21.23 31.65
CA GLN A 587 29.74 -21.48 32.32
C GLN A 587 28.64 -21.56 31.28
N VAL A 588 27.88 -22.65 31.30
CA VAL A 588 26.80 -22.93 30.36
C VAL A 588 25.48 -22.42 30.94
N SER A 589 24.81 -21.52 30.24
CA SER A 589 23.44 -21.09 30.58
C SER A 589 22.52 -21.33 29.37
N VAL A 590 21.31 -21.83 29.61
CA VAL A 590 20.34 -22.07 28.54
C VAL A 590 19.44 -20.85 28.42
N VAL A 591 19.36 -20.28 27.22
CA VAL A 591 18.43 -19.19 26.90
C VAL A 591 17.29 -19.80 26.11
N PRO A 592 16.13 -20.07 26.73
CA PRO A 592 15.02 -20.70 26.03
C PRO A 592 14.44 -19.78 24.94
N SER A 593 13.99 -20.39 23.84
CA SER A 593 13.14 -19.75 22.85
C SER A 593 11.67 -20.04 23.16
N ALA A 594 10.75 -19.14 22.75
CA ALA A 594 9.31 -19.37 22.91
C ALA A 594 8.89 -20.72 22.31
N SER A 595 9.38 -21.07 21.12
CA SER A 595 9.14 -22.36 20.48
C SER A 595 9.62 -23.56 21.30
N SER A 596 10.79 -23.46 21.94
CA SER A 596 11.31 -24.53 22.79
C SER A 596 10.49 -24.74 24.06
N LEU A 597 9.97 -23.65 24.65
CA LEU A 597 9.10 -23.69 25.83
C LEU A 597 7.72 -24.27 25.50
N VAL A 598 7.13 -23.87 24.37
CA VAL A 598 5.86 -24.40 23.88
C VAL A 598 5.97 -25.91 23.60
N ILE A 599 7.03 -26.35 22.91
CA ILE A 599 7.23 -27.78 22.63
C ILE A 599 7.51 -28.57 23.92
N ARG A 600 8.17 -27.96 24.90
CA ARG A 600 8.36 -28.56 26.23
C ARG A 600 7.02 -28.74 26.98
N ALA A 601 6.12 -27.76 26.91
CA ALA A 601 4.80 -27.85 27.52
C ALA A 601 3.93 -28.95 26.88
N LEU A 602 4.12 -29.27 25.60
CA LEU A 602 3.45 -30.39 24.93
C LEU A 602 3.83 -31.77 25.49
N LYS A 603 4.91 -31.88 26.28
CA LYS A 603 5.40 -33.14 26.87
C LYS A 603 5.52 -34.30 25.87
N GLU A 604 5.88 -34.00 24.62
CA GLU A 604 6.06 -35.02 23.60
C GLU A 604 7.31 -35.89 23.89
N PRO A 605 7.27 -37.21 23.58
CA PRO A 605 8.40 -38.09 23.85
C PRO A 605 9.67 -37.67 23.09
N PRO A 606 10.87 -37.91 23.66
CA PRO A 606 12.14 -37.51 23.06
C PRO A 606 12.33 -38.16 21.68
N ARG A 607 12.58 -37.32 20.68
CA ARG A 607 12.47 -37.68 19.26
C ARG A 607 13.80 -38.13 18.65
N ASP A 608 13.76 -39.22 17.88
CA ASP A 608 14.91 -39.72 17.11
C ASP A 608 15.04 -39.01 15.75
N ARG A 609 15.99 -38.07 15.66
CA ARG A 609 16.22 -37.21 14.47
C ARG A 609 16.62 -37.98 13.19
N LYS A 610 16.97 -39.26 13.30
CA LYS A 610 17.39 -40.10 12.16
C LYS A 610 16.21 -40.70 11.38
N LYS A 611 15.01 -40.80 11.97
CA LYS A 611 13.87 -41.52 11.38
C LYS A 611 12.82 -40.60 10.75
N GLU A 612 12.53 -39.44 11.34
CA GLU A 612 11.48 -38.55 10.85
C GLU A 612 11.99 -37.12 10.62
N LYS A 613 11.78 -36.60 9.40
CA LYS A 613 12.07 -35.21 9.03
C LYS A 613 10.73 -34.48 8.86
N ASN A 614 10.64 -33.23 9.35
CA ASN A 614 9.48 -32.33 9.22
C ASN A 614 8.16 -32.85 9.86
N VAL A 615 8.20 -33.22 11.13
CA VAL A 615 7.01 -33.64 11.89
C VAL A 615 6.15 -32.43 12.25
N LYS A 616 4.86 -32.47 11.91
CA LYS A 616 3.86 -31.49 12.36
C LYS A 616 3.53 -31.77 13.83
N HIS A 617 3.63 -30.76 14.69
CA HIS A 617 3.15 -30.87 16.06
C HIS A 617 1.64 -30.69 16.04
N SER A 618 0.88 -31.57 16.70
CA SER A 618 -0.59 -31.49 16.77
C SER A 618 -1.10 -31.71 18.19
N GLY A 619 -0.27 -31.41 19.19
CA GLY A 619 -0.65 -31.54 20.60
C GLY A 619 -1.41 -30.33 21.12
N ASN A 620 -2.09 -30.53 22.25
CA ASN A 620 -2.87 -29.51 22.95
C ASN A 620 -2.09 -28.99 24.17
N ILE A 621 -2.12 -27.68 24.40
CA ILE A 621 -1.50 -26.99 25.55
C ILE A 621 -2.61 -26.31 26.35
N SER A 622 -2.48 -26.23 27.68
CA SER A 622 -3.42 -25.46 28.50
C SER A 622 -3.15 -23.96 28.42
N LEU A 623 -4.18 -23.11 28.58
CA LEU A 623 -3.98 -21.65 28.64
C LEU A 623 -3.01 -21.26 29.79
N ASP A 624 -3.06 -21.97 30.92
CA ASP A 624 -2.21 -21.70 32.09
C ASP A 624 -0.72 -21.92 31.77
N ASP A 625 -0.38 -22.99 31.05
CA ASP A 625 1.00 -23.24 30.59
C ASP A 625 1.46 -22.13 29.64
N VAL A 626 0.57 -21.63 28.77
CA VAL A 626 0.88 -20.52 27.85
C VAL A 626 1.15 -19.22 28.63
N ILE A 627 0.39 -18.97 29.70
CA ILE A 627 0.58 -17.80 30.58
C ILE A 627 1.91 -17.90 31.34
N GLU A 628 2.29 -19.08 31.83
CA GLU A 628 3.58 -19.29 32.50
C GLU A 628 4.76 -19.08 31.53
N ILE A 629 4.63 -19.58 30.29
CA ILE A 629 5.60 -19.31 29.22
C ILE A 629 5.67 -17.81 28.91
N ALA A 630 4.55 -17.09 28.97
CA ALA A 630 4.50 -15.65 28.78
C ALA A 630 5.23 -14.87 29.87
N ARG A 631 5.10 -15.31 31.13
CA ARG A 631 5.84 -14.72 32.25
C ARG A 631 7.34 -14.95 32.11
N THR A 632 7.75 -16.18 31.79
CA THR A 632 9.18 -16.48 31.61
C THR A 632 9.78 -15.72 30.42
N MET A 633 9.03 -15.49 29.35
CA MET A 633 9.49 -14.75 28.16
C MET A 633 9.30 -13.23 28.24
N ARG A 634 8.76 -12.71 29.35
CA ARG A 634 8.41 -11.30 29.50
C ARG A 634 9.61 -10.36 29.31
N TYR A 635 10.81 -10.78 29.70
CA TYR A 635 12.03 -9.97 29.54
C TYR A 635 12.43 -9.71 28.07
N LYS A 636 11.95 -10.53 27.12
CA LYS A 636 12.25 -10.38 25.68
C LYS A 636 11.20 -9.59 24.92
N SER A 637 9.99 -9.45 25.45
CA SER A 637 8.88 -8.82 24.75
C SER A 637 8.77 -7.33 25.06
N LEU A 638 8.43 -6.57 24.02
CA LEU A 638 8.22 -5.12 24.05
C LEU A 638 6.72 -4.74 24.17
N ALA A 639 5.85 -5.72 24.41
CA ALA A 639 4.42 -5.51 24.60
C ALA A 639 4.12 -4.70 25.88
N ARG A 640 3.08 -3.85 25.83
CA ARG A 640 2.62 -3.01 26.97
C ARG A 640 2.15 -3.89 28.13
N GLU A 641 1.22 -4.80 27.88
CA GLU A 641 0.58 -5.67 28.89
C GLU A 641 0.98 -7.14 28.73
N LEU A 642 0.72 -7.96 29.76
CA LEU A 642 0.94 -9.41 29.71
C LEU A 642 0.10 -10.08 28.60
N LYS A 643 -1.08 -9.53 28.31
CA LYS A 643 -1.96 -9.94 27.19
C LYS A 643 -1.21 -9.95 25.86
N GLY A 644 -0.40 -8.92 25.58
CA GLY A 644 0.37 -8.84 24.35
C GLY A 644 1.44 -9.94 24.24
N THR A 645 2.14 -10.24 25.34
CA THR A 645 3.09 -11.37 25.40
C THR A 645 2.41 -12.72 25.21
N VAL A 646 1.22 -12.91 25.78
CA VAL A 646 0.44 -14.14 25.59
C VAL A 646 0.09 -14.31 24.11
N LYS A 647 -0.31 -13.24 23.41
CA LYS A 647 -0.55 -13.28 21.96
C LYS A 647 0.68 -13.61 21.13
N GLU A 648 1.86 -13.11 21.48
CA GLU A 648 3.12 -13.48 20.81
C GLU A 648 3.38 -14.99 20.94
N ILE A 649 3.08 -15.57 22.10
CA ILE A 649 3.24 -17.02 22.33
C ILE A 649 2.13 -17.82 21.65
N LEU A 650 0.89 -17.35 21.62
CA LEU A 650 -0.19 -17.96 20.84
C LEU A 650 0.14 -17.96 19.33
N GLY A 651 0.73 -16.89 18.81
CA GLY A 651 1.24 -16.86 17.44
C GLY A 651 2.38 -17.86 17.20
N THR A 652 3.23 -18.06 18.20
CA THR A 652 4.27 -19.10 18.16
C THR A 652 3.64 -20.50 18.22
N ALA A 653 2.62 -20.71 19.04
CA ALA A 653 1.88 -21.98 19.14
C ALA A 653 1.17 -22.33 17.82
N PHE A 654 0.56 -21.35 17.15
CA PHE A 654 -0.01 -21.52 15.80
C PHE A 654 1.06 -21.94 14.79
N SER A 655 2.24 -21.30 14.83
CA SER A 655 3.36 -21.64 13.93
C SER A 655 3.93 -23.04 14.17
N VAL A 656 3.91 -23.50 15.43
CA VAL A 656 4.31 -24.87 15.80
C VAL A 656 3.23 -25.89 15.40
N GLY A 657 1.96 -25.47 15.35
CA GLY A 657 0.80 -26.31 14.99
C GLY A 657 0.00 -26.81 16.20
N CYS A 658 0.20 -26.21 17.38
CA CYS A 658 -0.47 -26.63 18.62
C CYS A 658 -1.86 -26.01 18.73
N THR A 659 -2.79 -26.74 19.34
CA THR A 659 -4.05 -26.18 19.83
C THR A 659 -3.88 -25.73 21.28
N VAL A 660 -4.66 -24.72 21.70
CA VAL A 660 -4.70 -24.26 23.09
C VAL A 660 -6.11 -24.48 23.59
N ASP A 661 -6.28 -25.30 24.63
CA ASP A 661 -7.58 -25.73 25.17
C ASP A 661 -8.58 -26.23 24.10
N GLY A 662 -8.05 -26.92 23.08
CA GLY A 662 -8.85 -27.47 21.97
C GLY A 662 -9.34 -26.44 20.96
N GLN A 663 -9.01 -25.15 21.14
CA GLN A 663 -9.28 -24.08 20.19
C GLN A 663 -8.05 -23.75 19.35
N ASN A 664 -8.31 -23.11 18.20
CA ASN A 664 -7.24 -22.57 17.36
C ASN A 664 -6.65 -21.32 18.04
N PRO A 665 -5.31 -21.21 18.20
CA PRO A 665 -4.69 -20.06 18.87
C PRO A 665 -5.06 -18.69 18.28
N LYS A 666 -5.52 -18.66 17.01
CA LYS A 666 -5.99 -17.45 16.36
C LYS A 666 -7.33 -16.97 16.90
N ASP A 667 -8.31 -17.87 17.00
CA ASP A 667 -9.65 -17.56 17.52
C ASP A 667 -9.57 -17.18 19.01
N LEU A 668 -8.66 -17.83 19.74
CA LEU A 668 -8.40 -17.52 21.15
C LEU A 668 -7.69 -16.17 21.32
N GLY A 669 -6.84 -15.77 20.35
CA GLY A 669 -6.27 -14.43 20.29
C GLY A 669 -7.35 -13.34 20.12
N ASP A 670 -8.31 -13.60 19.23
CA ASP A 670 -9.45 -12.71 18.99
C ASP A 670 -10.39 -12.65 20.23
N ALA A 671 -10.56 -13.76 20.96
CA ALA A 671 -11.33 -13.81 22.21
C ALA A 671 -10.66 -13.02 23.36
N ILE A 672 -9.32 -13.02 23.42
CA ILE A 672 -8.56 -12.18 24.36
C ILE A 672 -8.71 -10.69 24.01
N ASP A 673 -8.82 -10.36 22.72
CA ASP A 673 -9.13 -8.99 22.25
C ASP A 673 -10.55 -8.54 22.59
N ALA A 674 -11.52 -9.46 22.48
CA ALA A 674 -12.90 -9.23 22.87
C ALA A 674 -13.11 -9.15 24.40
N GLY A 675 -12.10 -9.57 25.19
CA GLY A 675 -12.17 -9.61 26.66
C GLY A 675 -12.95 -10.81 27.21
N GLU A 676 -13.24 -11.82 26.39
CA GLU A 676 -13.96 -13.04 26.80
C GLU A 676 -13.07 -13.98 27.61
N VAL A 677 -11.75 -13.91 27.40
CA VAL A 677 -10.73 -14.67 28.15
C VAL A 677 -9.87 -13.69 28.94
N GLU A 678 -10.06 -13.68 30.27
CA GLU A 678 -9.23 -12.88 31.16
C GLU A 678 -7.86 -13.52 31.35
N VAL A 679 -6.82 -12.82 30.90
CA VAL A 679 -5.44 -13.16 31.22
C VAL A 679 -5.09 -12.51 32.57
N PRO A 680 -4.80 -13.28 33.63
CA PRO A 680 -4.40 -12.73 34.91
C PRO A 680 -3.06 -12.00 34.78
N GLU A 681 -3.05 -10.72 35.13
CA GLU A 681 -1.83 -9.88 35.11
C GLU A 681 -0.82 -10.24 36.21
N LYS A 682 -1.23 -11.03 37.20
CA LYS A 682 -0.43 -11.44 38.37
C LYS A 682 0.16 -12.82 38.21
#